data_AF-A2DXN0-F1
#
_entry.id   AF-A2DXN0-F1
#
_cell.length_a   1.000
_cell.length_b   1.000
_cell.length_c   1.000
_cell.angle_alpha   90.00
_cell.angle_beta   90.00
_cell.angle_gamma   90.00
#
_symmetry.space_group_name_H-M   'P 1'
#
loop_
_entity.id
_entity.type
_entity.pdbx_description
1 polymer ?
#
loop_
_entity_poly.entity_id
_entity_poly.type
_entity_poly.pdbx_seq_one_letter_code
_entity_poly.pdbx_strand_id
1 'polypeptide(L)'
;MNVPLIGEEGSRSQRSMSASFLSSQEMIDLSLSTSYDSIFPLFDEMSRIAPQNRHFARIVMFIIFVQQIISSACYLDFGSWNSSNVGAKIIRYITYVADFGVGDSKVFNSGIPQAIVIIISLFTFIWTFCMLLVYHLNKSFDKGAIILTRFLISTLNHVILIPIFFSLSFEFNAVFDGDFTGTQVVLLVFLILAAISSSMLYYIDIIFRSSTAYLENTIFVQWDGTLFILTTLLTCGLIFVSRMLVFFNTWTKYALVAVTGILLLLILFFSLGLPFINCNMNGFFQGMLLQMFMNVIITLIPFNNYVKFVLCLVPFIIFTIIFIQLDKKFRKFILTKRPMETEARELLILMIAIQDSPEEFIQWQLLRDITTAHPTTTTFVRIAQFLSFFPSESQLLNHYVSIINKHSDLSFSQRYLFYQIKRIHILRQSSATRQSNYDFAEVQKATNKMSQAISGFFLRAMENNQELSIDALSGFYSANQKTLGICLEAMDKYPNSIRLAYEFSRYLIECRTDFQEGANWFYRAESMERGSNVAIDYAFRSMVNLFPVYIKNNLLDYRGKKVVNFKSGNGSNSSSSASSSQSLAIMLEDCDEEQASRVFSKPKLRFALRRAIDNVTSRSLVSLQVAIIAKMIAVVVASIIMFVVSFFLFKSRSNMCGLISNMAQSFESYCVGFLSVSKLWALSIGIAPSPEVIKATVGVDPRTETSSIGDGIKMINEMGQSLANLAKNDFKLIELSKDFILSGAITYCNDNGSAVNQGNLPERGDIGYVYRQMLRTTSFIGEIMKCVKQF
;
A
#
# COMPACT_ATOMS: atom_id res chain seq x y z
N MET A 1 -57.09 -59.60 -14.71
CA MET A 1 -55.79 -59.22 -15.28
C MET A 1 -55.99 -57.95 -16.08
N ASN A 2 -55.60 -56.80 -15.52
CA ASN A 2 -55.49 -55.52 -16.22
C ASN A 2 -54.54 -54.65 -15.41
N VAL A 3 -53.36 -54.37 -15.96
CA VAL A 3 -52.42 -53.36 -15.47
C VAL A 3 -51.86 -52.65 -16.70
N PRO A 4 -52.09 -51.35 -16.89
CA PRO A 4 -51.38 -50.56 -17.87
C PRO A 4 -50.11 -49.95 -17.26
N LEU A 5 -49.07 -49.90 -18.10
CA LEU A 5 -47.73 -49.39 -17.85
C LEU A 5 -47.71 -47.85 -17.73
N ILE A 6 -46.98 -47.36 -16.73
CA ILE A 6 -46.71 -45.94 -16.46
C ILE A 6 -45.52 -45.47 -17.33
N GLY A 7 -45.72 -44.33 -18.00
CA GLY A 7 -44.81 -43.74 -18.98
C GLY A 7 -43.70 -42.85 -18.42
N GLU A 8 -42.75 -42.57 -19.31
CA GLU A 8 -41.61 -41.66 -19.16
C GLU A 8 -42.05 -40.17 -19.21
N GLU A 9 -41.93 -39.45 -18.09
CA GLU A 9 -42.06 -37.97 -18.03
C GLU A 9 -40.83 -37.30 -17.35
N GLY A 10 -39.64 -37.90 -17.46
CA GLY A 10 -38.44 -37.43 -16.74
C GLY A 10 -37.58 -36.36 -17.44
N SER A 11 -37.75 -36.08 -18.74
CA SER A 11 -36.68 -35.42 -19.53
C SER A 11 -36.95 -33.98 -19.97
N ARG A 12 -38.12 -33.39 -19.67
CA ARG A 12 -38.47 -32.04 -20.18
C ARG A 12 -38.28 -30.86 -19.21
N SER A 13 -38.11 -31.06 -17.90
CA SER A 13 -37.99 -29.92 -16.96
C SER A 13 -36.57 -29.36 -16.79
N GLN A 14 -35.52 -30.06 -17.25
CA GLN A 14 -34.13 -29.60 -17.09
C GLN A 14 -33.66 -28.62 -18.20
N ARG A 15 -34.35 -28.55 -19.34
CA ARG A 15 -33.93 -27.66 -20.45
C ARG A 15 -34.40 -26.21 -20.28
N SER A 16 -35.53 -25.95 -19.62
CA SER A 16 -36.07 -24.59 -19.50
C SER A 16 -35.32 -23.69 -18.51
N MET A 17 -34.69 -24.25 -17.47
CA MET A 17 -33.85 -23.46 -16.54
C MET A 17 -32.48 -23.06 -17.11
N SER A 18 -32.04 -23.70 -18.19
CA SER A 18 -30.75 -23.40 -18.83
C SER A 18 -30.79 -22.21 -19.80
N ALA A 19 -31.99 -21.84 -20.28
CA ALA A 19 -32.17 -20.77 -21.27
C ALA A 19 -32.24 -19.35 -20.65
N SER A 20 -32.87 -19.19 -19.48
CA SER A 20 -32.95 -17.91 -18.77
C SER A 20 -31.65 -17.52 -18.07
N PHE A 21 -30.75 -18.49 -17.84
CA PHE A 21 -29.41 -18.30 -17.31
C PHE A 21 -28.43 -17.68 -18.34
N LEU A 22 -28.72 -17.81 -19.65
CA LEU A 22 -27.85 -17.35 -20.75
C LEU A 22 -27.86 -15.84 -20.96
N SER A 23 -29.03 -15.19 -20.92
CA SER A 23 -29.14 -13.75 -21.15
C SER A 23 -28.63 -12.91 -19.98
N SER A 24 -28.63 -13.48 -18.79
CA SER A 24 -28.09 -12.83 -17.59
C SER A 24 -26.57 -12.91 -17.55
N GLN A 25 -25.94 -14.00 -18.04
CA GLN A 25 -24.51 -14.24 -17.84
C GLN A 25 -23.59 -13.51 -18.84
N GLU A 26 -24.00 -13.31 -20.09
CA GLU A 26 -23.26 -12.45 -21.06
C GLU A 26 -23.36 -10.96 -20.71
N MET A 27 -24.44 -10.52 -20.07
CA MET A 27 -24.53 -9.16 -19.50
C MET A 27 -23.64 -8.98 -18.26
N ILE A 28 -23.20 -10.06 -17.60
CA ILE A 28 -22.47 -10.04 -16.31
C ILE A 28 -20.96 -9.86 -16.48
N ASP A 29 -20.33 -10.48 -17.50
CA ASP A 29 -18.91 -10.19 -17.79
C ASP A 29 -18.72 -8.76 -18.35
N LEU A 30 -19.79 -8.17 -18.88
CA LEU A 30 -19.85 -6.75 -19.28
C LEU A 30 -20.21 -5.80 -18.12
N SER A 31 -20.96 -6.24 -17.10
CA SER A 31 -21.38 -5.38 -15.96
C SER A 31 -20.44 -5.41 -14.75
N LEU A 32 -19.57 -6.42 -14.62
CA LEU A 32 -18.46 -6.46 -13.65
C LEU A 32 -17.20 -5.70 -14.15
N SER A 33 -17.34 -4.87 -15.19
CA SER A 33 -16.21 -4.22 -15.89
C SER A 33 -15.72 -2.92 -15.24
N THR A 34 -15.94 -2.70 -13.94
CA THR A 34 -15.29 -1.55 -13.30
C THR A 34 -13.79 -1.81 -13.23
N SER A 35 -12.98 -0.81 -13.59
CA SER A 35 -11.51 -0.92 -13.60
C SER A 35 -10.92 -1.41 -12.27
N TYR A 36 -11.62 -1.20 -11.15
CA TYR A 36 -11.23 -1.65 -9.82
C TYR A 36 -11.27 -3.16 -9.61
N ASP A 37 -12.08 -3.90 -10.38
CA ASP A 37 -12.24 -5.36 -10.20
C ASP A 37 -11.01 -6.13 -10.71
N SER A 38 -10.10 -5.46 -11.44
CA SER A 38 -8.78 -5.96 -11.84
C SER A 38 -7.87 -6.33 -10.66
N ILE A 39 -8.15 -5.78 -9.47
CA ILE A 39 -7.34 -5.99 -8.27
C ILE A 39 -7.71 -7.30 -7.55
N PHE A 40 -8.93 -7.82 -7.75
CA PHE A 40 -9.44 -8.99 -7.03
C PHE A 40 -8.56 -10.25 -7.13
N PRO A 41 -8.02 -10.61 -8.31
CA PRO A 41 -7.19 -11.82 -8.44
C PRO A 41 -5.92 -11.78 -7.57
N LEU A 42 -5.32 -10.59 -7.41
CA LEU A 42 -4.11 -10.43 -6.59
C LEU A 42 -4.41 -10.74 -5.11
N PHE A 43 -5.46 -10.13 -4.56
CA PHE A 43 -5.82 -10.34 -3.15
C PHE A 43 -6.38 -11.74 -2.89
N ASP A 44 -7.08 -12.32 -3.86
CA ASP A 44 -7.57 -13.69 -3.78
C ASP A 44 -6.43 -14.70 -3.67
N GLU A 45 -5.40 -14.58 -4.51
CA GLU A 45 -4.22 -15.44 -4.43
C GLU A 45 -3.38 -15.17 -3.17
N MET A 46 -3.29 -13.91 -2.72
CA MET A 46 -2.65 -13.57 -1.44
C MET A 46 -3.31 -14.30 -0.26
N SER A 47 -4.65 -14.33 -0.20
CA SER A 47 -5.39 -15.03 0.84
C SER A 47 -5.23 -16.56 0.78
N ARG A 48 -5.03 -17.13 -0.41
CA ARG A 48 -4.92 -18.59 -0.60
C ARG A 48 -3.52 -19.15 -0.39
N ILE A 49 -2.50 -18.52 -0.99
CA ILE A 49 -1.15 -19.07 -1.08
C ILE A 49 -0.28 -18.65 0.12
N ALA A 50 -0.47 -17.44 0.63
CA ALA A 50 0.40 -16.84 1.64
C ALA A 50 -0.37 -16.47 2.93
N PRO A 51 -1.02 -17.42 3.62
CA PRO A 51 -1.64 -17.14 4.92
C PRO A 51 -0.57 -16.65 5.89
N GLN A 52 -0.84 -15.55 6.58
CA GLN A 52 0.15 -14.92 7.45
C GLN A 52 0.45 -15.83 8.64
N ASN A 53 1.74 -16.00 8.96
CA ASN A 53 2.15 -16.78 10.12
C ASN A 53 1.59 -16.13 11.41
N ARG A 54 0.90 -16.92 12.23
CA ARG A 54 0.28 -16.48 13.49
C ARG A 54 1.25 -15.77 14.41
N HIS A 55 2.49 -16.25 14.53
CA HIS A 55 3.51 -15.65 15.40
C HIS A 55 3.95 -14.28 14.89
N PHE A 56 4.21 -14.20 13.59
CA PHE A 56 4.58 -12.96 12.93
C PHE A 56 3.47 -11.90 13.05
N ALA A 57 2.20 -12.29 12.85
CA ALA A 57 1.06 -11.41 13.05
C ALA A 57 0.97 -10.84 14.49
N ARG A 58 1.38 -11.59 15.53
CA ARG A 58 1.41 -11.08 16.91
C ARG A 58 2.42 -9.95 17.08
N ILE A 59 3.60 -10.10 16.48
CA ILE A 59 4.67 -9.10 16.54
C ILE A 59 4.21 -7.81 15.87
N VAL A 60 3.62 -7.93 14.67
CA VAL A 60 3.08 -6.78 13.94
C VAL A 60 1.99 -6.08 14.74
N MET A 61 1.06 -6.82 15.35
CA MET A 61 0.04 -6.23 16.20
C MET A 61 0.62 -5.54 17.42
N PHE A 62 1.63 -6.13 18.06
CA PHE A 62 2.31 -5.50 19.18
C PHE A 62 2.95 -4.17 18.77
N ILE A 63 3.59 -4.11 17.59
CA ILE A 63 4.15 -2.86 17.05
C ILE A 63 3.05 -1.84 16.83
N ILE A 64 1.98 -2.18 16.10
CA ILE A 64 0.85 -1.27 15.85
C ILE A 64 0.26 -0.79 17.17
N PHE A 65 0.08 -1.68 18.14
CA PHE A 65 -0.44 -1.32 19.46
C PHE A 65 0.46 -0.32 20.19
N VAL A 66 1.77 -0.56 20.22
CA VAL A 66 2.74 0.39 20.81
C VAL A 66 2.67 1.74 20.10
N GLN A 67 2.62 1.75 18.76
CA GLN A 67 2.47 2.97 17.97
C GLN A 67 1.19 3.73 18.31
N GLN A 68 0.07 3.03 18.44
CA GLN A 68 -1.25 3.57 18.78
C GLN A 68 -1.31 4.16 20.21
N ILE A 69 -0.63 3.53 21.17
CA ILE A 69 -0.48 4.08 22.53
C ILE A 69 0.32 5.37 22.49
N ILE A 70 1.48 5.35 21.82
CA ILE A 70 2.37 6.51 21.77
C ILE A 70 1.68 7.68 21.08
N SER A 71 1.01 7.44 19.95
CA SER A 71 0.29 8.47 19.21
C SER A 71 -0.84 9.08 20.03
N SER A 72 -1.59 8.27 20.78
CA SER A 72 -2.68 8.78 21.62
C SER A 72 -2.21 9.47 22.90
N ALA A 73 -1.07 9.06 23.47
CA ALA A 73 -0.53 9.67 24.68
C ALA A 73 0.23 10.98 24.42
N CYS A 74 0.86 11.13 23.24
CA CYS A 74 1.84 12.19 23.00
C CYS A 74 1.40 13.29 22.03
N TYR A 75 0.17 13.27 21.49
CA TYR A 75 -0.18 14.13 20.35
C TYR A 75 -0.09 15.65 20.60
N LEU A 76 -0.13 16.11 21.87
CA LEU A 76 -0.07 17.54 22.24
C LEU A 76 1.27 18.03 22.80
N ASP A 77 2.15 17.15 23.30
CA ASP A 77 3.31 17.51 24.16
C ASP A 77 4.69 17.32 23.50
N PHE A 78 4.75 17.32 22.17
CA PHE A 78 6.00 17.11 21.47
C PHE A 78 6.91 18.35 21.49
N GLY A 79 8.14 18.15 21.98
CA GLY A 79 9.16 19.20 22.13
C GLY A 79 9.71 19.32 23.56
N SER A 80 9.07 18.64 24.52
CA SER A 80 9.39 18.74 25.95
C SER A 80 10.21 17.56 26.50
N TRP A 81 10.74 16.66 25.66
CA TRP A 81 11.51 15.50 26.12
C TRP A 81 12.87 15.92 26.66
N ASN A 82 12.88 16.39 27.91
CA ASN A 82 14.08 16.90 28.55
C ASN A 82 15.10 15.76 28.69
N SER A 83 16.21 15.87 27.93
CA SER A 83 17.19 14.78 27.73
C SER A 83 17.95 14.36 28.99
N SER A 84 17.81 15.11 30.09
CA SER A 84 18.48 14.88 31.37
C SER A 84 17.88 13.73 32.18
N ASN A 85 16.57 13.47 32.08
CA ASN A 85 15.91 12.45 32.91
C ASN A 85 15.97 11.05 32.26
N VAL A 86 16.32 10.03 33.06
CA VAL A 86 16.40 8.62 32.62
C VAL A 86 15.07 8.13 32.05
N GLY A 87 13.94 8.47 32.69
CA GLY A 87 12.61 8.13 32.19
C GLY A 87 12.29 8.76 30.83
N ALA A 88 12.75 9.98 30.57
CA ALA A 88 12.58 10.64 29.28
C ALA A 88 13.41 9.99 28.17
N LYS A 89 14.61 9.45 28.49
CA LYS A 89 15.41 8.67 27.53
C LYS A 89 14.71 7.37 27.11
N ILE A 90 14.09 6.65 28.05
CA ILE A 90 13.35 5.41 27.75
C ILE A 90 12.17 5.72 26.84
N ILE A 91 11.39 6.76 27.16
CA ILE A 91 10.23 7.12 26.32
C ILE A 91 10.67 7.62 24.95
N ARG A 92 11.82 8.30 24.85
CA ARG A 92 12.41 8.66 23.56
C ARG A 92 12.73 7.43 22.68
N TYR A 93 13.28 6.36 23.26
CA TYR A 93 13.51 5.13 22.48
C TYR A 93 12.23 4.41 22.10
N ILE A 94 11.22 4.43 22.96
CA ILE A 94 9.90 3.85 22.66
C ILE A 94 9.20 4.64 21.56
N THR A 95 9.27 5.98 21.61
CA THR A 95 8.69 6.88 20.60
C THR A 95 9.32 6.70 19.22
N TYR A 96 10.61 6.35 19.13
CA TYR A 96 11.27 6.01 17.86
C TYR A 96 10.60 4.88 17.08
N VAL A 97 9.87 3.97 17.74
CA VAL A 97 9.08 2.93 17.06
C VAL A 97 7.84 3.52 16.36
N ALA A 98 7.32 4.64 16.86
CA ALA A 98 6.13 5.31 16.32
C ALA A 98 6.45 6.41 15.31
N ASP A 99 7.53 7.17 15.52
CA ASP A 99 7.86 8.35 14.70
C ASP A 99 9.15 8.21 13.88
N PHE A 100 9.85 7.06 13.96
CA PHE A 100 11.17 6.86 13.35
C PHE A 100 12.21 7.94 13.70
N GLY A 101 12.05 8.57 14.86
CA GLY A 101 12.95 9.60 15.38
C GLY A 101 12.74 11.00 14.84
N VAL A 102 11.66 11.24 14.09
CA VAL A 102 11.30 12.57 13.59
C VAL A 102 11.07 13.56 14.73
N GLY A 103 10.69 13.11 15.93
CA GLY A 103 10.55 13.98 17.11
C GLY A 103 11.84 14.58 17.67
N ASP A 104 13.01 14.12 17.24
CA ASP A 104 14.30 14.67 17.64
C ASP A 104 14.81 15.67 16.60
N SER A 105 14.98 16.94 16.98
CA SER A 105 15.36 18.01 16.04
C SER A 105 16.66 17.73 15.28
N LYS A 106 17.61 17.03 15.90
CA LYS A 106 18.87 16.64 15.23
C LYS A 106 18.64 15.62 14.11
N VAL A 107 17.75 14.67 14.35
CA VAL A 107 17.41 13.60 13.39
C VAL A 107 16.44 14.13 12.34
N PHE A 108 15.51 14.99 12.72
CA PHE A 108 14.61 15.70 11.81
C PHE A 108 15.39 16.51 10.77
N ASN A 109 16.34 17.35 11.22
CA ASN A 109 17.16 18.18 10.33
C ASN A 109 18.03 17.36 9.35
N SER A 110 18.24 16.06 9.60
CA SER A 110 18.95 15.19 8.65
C SER A 110 18.11 14.80 7.44
N GLY A 111 16.77 14.87 7.52
CA GLY A 111 15.82 14.42 6.48
C GLY A 111 15.81 12.91 6.21
N ILE A 112 16.69 12.13 6.86
CA ILE A 112 16.86 10.69 6.61
C ILE A 112 15.59 9.89 6.91
N PRO A 113 14.90 10.06 8.06
CA PRO A 113 13.71 9.27 8.37
C PRO A 113 12.58 9.48 7.35
N GLN A 114 12.37 10.72 6.91
CA GLN A 114 11.32 11.06 5.94
C GLN A 114 11.63 10.44 4.59
N ALA A 115 12.88 10.53 4.14
CA ALA A 115 13.32 9.89 2.90
C ALA A 115 13.12 8.38 2.95
N ILE A 116 13.44 7.71 4.07
CA ILE A 116 13.21 6.27 4.24
C ILE A 116 11.72 5.94 4.14
N VAL A 117 10.86 6.70 4.82
CA VAL A 117 9.41 6.49 4.81
C VAL A 117 8.81 6.69 3.41
N ILE A 118 9.26 7.72 2.68
CA ILE A 118 8.86 7.96 1.28
C ILE A 118 9.34 6.82 0.37
N ILE A 119 10.60 6.40 0.48
CA ILE A 119 11.17 5.33 -0.34
C ILE A 119 10.40 4.03 -0.13
N ILE A 120 10.11 3.68 1.12
CA ILE A 120 9.40 2.43 1.42
C ILE A 120 7.95 2.50 0.92
N SER A 121 7.23 3.62 1.13
CA SER A 121 5.83 3.75 0.66
C SER A 121 5.72 3.79 -0.87
N LEU A 122 6.68 4.42 -1.55
CA LEU A 122 6.75 4.42 -3.01
C LEU A 122 7.12 3.03 -3.53
N PHE A 123 8.04 2.33 -2.87
CA PHE A 123 8.40 0.96 -3.21
C PHE A 123 7.21 0.01 -3.05
N THR A 124 6.44 0.08 -1.96
CA THR A 124 5.25 -0.74 -1.78
C THR A 124 4.23 -0.46 -2.87
N PHE A 125 3.97 0.81 -3.21
CA PHE A 125 3.03 1.19 -4.26
C PHE A 125 3.46 0.75 -5.67
N ILE A 126 4.74 0.97 -6.04
CA ILE A 126 5.25 0.53 -7.35
C ILE A 126 5.25 -1.00 -7.44
N TRP A 127 5.61 -1.69 -6.36
CA TRP A 127 5.60 -3.15 -6.32
C TRP A 127 4.19 -3.71 -6.56
N THR A 128 3.17 -3.18 -5.88
CA THR A 128 1.78 -3.64 -6.09
C THR A 128 1.29 -3.37 -7.50
N PHE A 129 1.60 -2.20 -8.06
CA PHE A 129 1.27 -1.87 -9.44
C PHE A 129 1.98 -2.81 -10.44
N CYS A 130 3.26 -3.08 -10.23
CA CYS A 130 4.04 -4.02 -11.05
C CYS A 130 3.43 -5.43 -11.00
N MET A 131 3.01 -5.90 -9.83
CA MET A 131 2.36 -7.21 -9.69
C MET A 131 1.02 -7.29 -10.44
N LEU A 132 0.22 -6.21 -10.44
CA LEU A 132 -1.00 -6.14 -11.25
C LEU A 132 -0.68 -6.16 -12.75
N LEU A 133 0.36 -5.45 -13.18
CA LEU A 133 0.81 -5.42 -14.58
C LEU A 133 1.31 -6.81 -15.03
N VAL A 134 2.14 -7.47 -14.21
CA VAL A 134 2.60 -8.84 -14.45
C VAL A 134 1.43 -9.81 -14.56
N TYR A 135 0.40 -9.65 -13.71
CA TYR A 135 -0.81 -10.44 -13.83
C TYR A 135 -1.56 -10.18 -15.13
N HIS A 136 -1.68 -8.92 -15.55
CA HIS A 136 -2.32 -8.59 -16.83
C HIS A 136 -1.58 -9.18 -18.04
N LEU A 137 -0.25 -9.29 -17.98
CA LEU A 137 0.57 -9.85 -19.07
C LEU A 137 0.64 -11.38 -19.05
N ASN A 138 0.88 -11.98 -17.89
CA ASN A 138 1.20 -13.41 -17.77
C ASN A 138 0.02 -14.26 -17.30
N LYS A 139 -1.04 -13.65 -16.75
CA LYS A 139 -2.23 -14.31 -16.16
C LYS A 139 -1.94 -15.28 -15.01
N SER A 140 -0.69 -15.41 -14.60
CA SER A 140 -0.24 -16.24 -13.48
C SER A 140 0.61 -15.42 -12.52
N PHE A 141 0.53 -15.75 -11.23
CA PHE A 141 1.40 -15.18 -10.21
C PHE A 141 2.49 -16.16 -9.80
N ASP A 142 3.71 -15.65 -9.60
CA ASP A 142 4.74 -16.41 -8.92
C ASP A 142 4.47 -16.46 -7.41
N LYS A 143 4.68 -17.64 -6.79
CA LYS A 143 4.41 -17.88 -5.36
C LYS A 143 5.31 -17.03 -4.48
N GLY A 144 6.58 -16.89 -4.83
CA GLY A 144 7.54 -16.07 -4.08
C GLY A 144 7.13 -14.59 -4.08
N ALA A 145 6.74 -14.08 -5.25
CA ALA A 145 6.27 -12.72 -5.42
C ALA A 145 4.97 -12.43 -4.62
N ILE A 146 4.04 -13.38 -4.52
CA ILE A 146 2.83 -13.21 -3.70
C ILE A 146 3.17 -13.12 -2.21
N ILE A 147 4.07 -13.97 -1.71
CA ILE A 147 4.50 -13.93 -0.31
C ILE A 147 5.13 -12.57 0.02
N LEU A 148 5.98 -12.05 -0.87
CA LEU A 148 6.57 -10.72 -0.72
C LEU A 148 5.49 -9.62 -0.76
N THR A 149 4.56 -9.69 -1.70
CA THR A 149 3.44 -8.74 -1.82
C THR A 149 2.59 -8.72 -0.55
N ARG A 150 2.31 -9.89 0.02
CA ARG A 150 1.62 -10.01 1.31
C ARG A 150 2.40 -9.34 2.43
N PHE A 151 3.71 -9.56 2.52
CA PHE A 151 4.52 -8.86 3.52
C PHE A 151 4.46 -7.33 3.34
N LEU A 152 4.60 -6.83 2.11
CA LEU A 152 4.62 -5.40 1.81
C LEU A 152 3.28 -4.71 2.11
N ILE A 153 2.16 -5.26 1.61
CA ILE A 153 0.82 -4.66 1.80
C ILE A 153 0.32 -4.90 3.23
N SER A 154 0.32 -6.16 3.66
CA SER A 154 -0.42 -6.57 4.86
C SER A 154 0.38 -6.39 6.16
N THR A 155 1.70 -6.19 6.08
CA THR A 155 2.55 -5.97 7.27
C THR A 155 3.29 -4.64 7.22
N LEU A 156 4.10 -4.41 6.20
CA LEU A 156 4.98 -3.24 6.14
C LEU A 156 4.17 -1.95 6.06
N ASN A 157 3.15 -1.89 5.19
CA ASN A 157 2.27 -0.73 5.06
C ASN A 157 1.53 -0.40 6.37
N HIS A 158 1.12 -1.41 7.13
CA HIS A 158 0.42 -1.20 8.41
C HIS A 158 1.32 -0.57 9.48
N VAL A 159 2.60 -0.97 9.52
CA VAL A 159 3.59 -0.43 10.47
C VAL A 159 4.05 0.97 10.09
N ILE A 160 4.09 1.29 8.79
CA ILE A 160 4.62 2.56 8.28
C ILE A 160 3.56 3.66 8.21
N LEU A 161 2.26 3.31 8.19
CA LEU A 161 1.18 4.29 8.06
C LEU A 161 1.26 5.39 9.14
N ILE A 162 1.38 5.03 10.41
CA ILE A 162 1.48 6.00 11.51
C ILE A 162 2.75 6.87 11.39
N PRO A 163 3.97 6.31 11.18
CA PRO A 163 5.17 7.09 10.88
C PRO A 163 5.06 8.06 9.70
N ILE A 164 4.32 7.72 8.63
CA ILE A 164 4.07 8.65 7.51
C ILE A 164 3.34 9.89 8.00
N PHE A 165 2.25 9.71 8.75
CA PHE A 165 1.48 10.83 9.26
C PHE A 165 2.29 11.67 10.26
N PHE A 166 3.13 11.04 11.09
CA PHE A 166 4.09 11.79 11.90
C PHE A 166 5.01 12.66 11.04
N SER A 167 5.70 12.05 10.06
CA SER A 167 6.62 12.76 9.18
C SER A 167 5.94 13.92 8.44
N LEU A 168 4.73 13.69 7.94
CA LEU A 168 3.90 14.69 7.28
C LEU A 168 3.58 15.87 8.21
N SER A 169 3.19 15.59 9.46
CA SER A 169 2.88 16.64 10.44
C SER A 169 4.08 17.53 10.79
N PHE A 170 5.26 16.93 10.95
CA PHE A 170 6.47 17.68 11.31
C PHE A 170 6.97 18.56 10.15
N GLU A 171 6.97 18.01 8.93
CA GLU A 171 7.31 18.79 7.73
C GLU A 171 6.32 19.92 7.48
N PHE A 172 5.02 19.70 7.73
CA PHE A 172 4.02 20.76 7.65
C PHE A 172 4.38 21.92 8.58
N ASN A 173 4.72 21.64 9.84
CA ASN A 173 5.09 22.69 10.79
C ASN A 173 6.39 23.41 10.40
N ALA A 174 7.39 22.67 9.93
CA ALA A 174 8.67 23.25 9.51
C ALA A 174 8.52 24.28 8.38
N VAL A 175 7.53 24.12 7.49
CA VAL A 175 7.23 25.08 6.42
C VAL A 175 6.74 26.44 6.97
N PHE A 176 6.10 26.47 8.15
CA PHE A 176 5.58 27.70 8.76
C PHE A 176 6.56 28.38 9.73
N ASP A 177 7.58 27.67 10.22
CA ASP A 177 8.55 28.20 11.20
C ASP A 177 9.59 29.18 10.61
N GLY A 178 9.49 29.55 9.33
CA GLY A 178 10.20 30.69 8.71
C GLY A 178 11.57 30.36 8.09
N ASP A 179 12.22 29.25 8.47
CA ASP A 179 13.46 28.75 7.85
C ASP A 179 13.15 27.96 6.57
N PHE A 180 12.60 28.64 5.58
CA PHE A 180 12.11 28.04 4.34
C PHE A 180 13.25 27.45 3.51
N THR A 181 13.38 26.13 3.53
CA THR A 181 14.22 25.40 2.57
C THR A 181 13.33 24.76 1.50
N GLY A 182 13.61 25.00 0.22
CA GLY A 182 12.84 24.40 -0.88
C GLY A 182 12.78 22.87 -0.83
N THR A 183 13.72 22.23 -0.13
CA THR A 183 13.76 20.79 0.13
C THR A 183 12.61 20.29 1.00
N GLN A 184 12.20 21.05 2.02
CA GLN A 184 11.09 20.66 2.91
C GLN A 184 9.75 20.68 2.17
N VAL A 185 9.53 21.65 1.27
CA VAL A 185 8.32 21.70 0.44
C VAL A 185 8.24 20.48 -0.48
N VAL A 186 9.36 20.11 -1.11
CA VAL A 186 9.41 18.92 -1.97
C VAL A 186 9.12 17.65 -1.15
N LEU A 187 9.73 17.51 0.02
CA LEU A 187 9.48 16.38 0.93
C LEU A 187 8.02 16.34 1.40
N LEU A 188 7.42 17.48 1.72
CA LEU A 188 6.02 17.58 2.10
C LEU A 188 5.09 17.07 0.99
N VAL A 189 5.30 17.48 -0.26
CA VAL A 189 4.49 17.01 -1.40
C VAL A 189 4.60 15.49 -1.58
N PHE A 190 5.82 14.93 -1.50
CA PHE A 190 6.02 13.48 -1.58
C PHE A 190 5.40 12.74 -0.38
N LEU A 191 5.44 13.31 0.82
CA LEU A 191 4.80 12.74 2.01
C LEU A 191 3.27 12.75 1.89
N ILE A 192 2.66 13.78 1.29
CA ILE A 192 1.22 13.81 1.03
C ILE A 192 0.84 12.66 0.08
N LEU A 193 1.58 12.51 -1.03
CA LEU A 193 1.36 11.42 -1.98
C LEU A 193 1.54 10.05 -1.33
N ALA A 194 2.59 9.88 -0.51
CA ALA A 194 2.85 8.66 0.26
C ALA A 194 1.75 8.34 1.27
N ALA A 195 1.20 9.35 1.96
CA ALA A 195 0.12 9.20 2.92
C ALA A 195 -1.17 8.74 2.23
N ILE A 196 -1.53 9.36 1.10
CA ILE A 196 -2.70 9.00 0.31
C ILE A 196 -2.57 7.57 -0.23
N SER A 197 -1.43 7.24 -0.86
CA SER A 197 -1.21 5.92 -1.45
C SER A 197 -1.22 4.80 -0.40
N SER A 198 -0.53 5.02 0.72
CA SER A 198 -0.46 4.05 1.82
C SER A 198 -1.80 3.88 2.53
N SER A 199 -2.57 4.96 2.72
CA SER A 199 -3.92 4.89 3.29
C SER A 199 -4.90 4.13 2.39
N MET A 200 -4.81 4.34 1.07
CA MET A 200 -5.62 3.58 0.10
C MET A 200 -5.28 2.08 0.11
N LEU A 201 -3.99 1.73 0.08
CA LEU A 201 -3.56 0.33 0.17
C LEU A 201 -3.97 -0.32 1.50
N TYR A 202 -3.89 0.43 2.60
CA TYR A 202 -4.33 -0.01 3.93
C TYR A 202 -5.84 -0.29 3.96
N TYR A 203 -6.64 0.64 3.43
CA TYR A 203 -8.10 0.52 3.32
C TYR A 203 -8.50 -0.72 2.52
N ILE A 204 -7.92 -0.91 1.34
CA ILE A 204 -8.22 -2.05 0.44
C ILE A 204 -7.85 -3.37 1.13
N ASP A 205 -6.65 -3.46 1.71
CA ASP A 205 -6.18 -4.70 2.34
C ASP A 205 -7.07 -5.13 3.52
N ILE A 206 -7.48 -4.21 4.38
CA ILE A 206 -8.32 -4.53 5.54
C ILE A 206 -9.75 -4.89 5.13
N ILE A 207 -10.31 -4.17 4.16
CA ILE A 207 -11.64 -4.49 3.65
C ILE A 207 -11.64 -5.89 3.03
N PHE A 208 -10.68 -6.21 2.17
CA PHE A 208 -10.61 -7.53 1.55
C PHE A 208 -10.31 -8.63 2.56
N ARG A 209 -9.49 -8.37 3.59
CA ARG A 209 -9.23 -9.35 4.65
C ARG A 209 -10.45 -9.60 5.55
N SER A 210 -11.34 -8.62 5.73
CA SER A 210 -12.59 -8.80 6.46
C SER A 210 -13.74 -9.37 5.61
N SER A 211 -13.64 -9.22 4.28
CA SER A 211 -14.62 -9.71 3.30
C SER A 211 -14.09 -10.90 2.50
N THR A 212 -13.53 -11.89 3.21
CA THR A 212 -12.98 -13.10 2.57
C THR A 212 -13.67 -14.39 3.01
N ALA A 213 -13.74 -15.35 2.08
CA ALA A 213 -14.15 -16.73 2.36
C ALA A 213 -12.99 -17.62 2.86
N TYR A 214 -11.75 -17.12 2.86
CA TYR A 214 -10.58 -17.83 3.38
C TYR A 214 -10.17 -17.24 4.73
N LEU A 215 -10.70 -17.82 5.81
CA LEU A 215 -10.46 -17.32 7.16
C LEU A 215 -9.04 -17.66 7.62
N GLU A 216 -8.20 -16.66 7.78
CA GLU A 216 -6.86 -16.85 8.31
C GLU A 216 -6.90 -17.23 9.80
N ASN A 217 -5.92 -18.00 10.29
CA ASN A 217 -5.76 -18.23 11.74
C ASN A 217 -4.80 -17.19 12.34
N THR A 218 -5.15 -15.91 12.17
CA THR A 218 -4.38 -14.80 12.71
C THR A 218 -5.17 -14.08 13.79
N ILE A 219 -4.55 -13.11 14.42
CA ILE A 219 -5.22 -12.32 15.45
C ILE A 219 -6.03 -11.15 14.86
N PHE A 220 -5.72 -10.77 13.62
CA PHE A 220 -6.41 -9.70 12.87
C PHE A 220 -7.71 -10.16 12.18
N VAL A 221 -8.16 -11.38 12.46
CA VAL A 221 -9.33 -11.94 11.78
C VAL A 221 -10.58 -11.29 12.34
N GLN A 222 -11.33 -10.65 11.45
CA GLN A 222 -12.48 -9.82 11.78
C GLN A 222 -13.58 -10.03 10.74
N TRP A 223 -14.83 -9.98 11.20
CA TRP A 223 -16.02 -10.03 10.35
C TRP A 223 -16.30 -8.71 9.66
N ASP A 224 -15.93 -7.60 10.32
CA ASP A 224 -16.02 -6.24 9.82
C ASP A 224 -14.73 -5.48 10.13
N GLY A 225 -14.06 -5.00 9.08
CA GLY A 225 -12.82 -4.23 9.19
C GLY A 225 -13.01 -2.73 9.30
N THR A 226 -14.23 -2.21 9.16
CA THR A 226 -14.52 -0.76 9.17
C THR A 226 -14.05 -0.10 10.47
N LEU A 227 -14.27 -0.76 11.60
CA LEU A 227 -13.90 -0.25 12.92
C LEU A 227 -12.38 -0.12 13.07
N PHE A 228 -11.61 -1.11 12.61
CA PHE A 228 -10.14 -1.10 12.68
C PHE A 228 -9.53 -0.06 11.72
N ILE A 229 -10.17 0.16 10.57
CA ILE A 229 -9.83 1.25 9.65
C ILE A 229 -10.09 2.60 10.31
N LEU A 230 -11.29 2.79 10.85
CA LEU A 230 -11.71 4.06 11.45
C LEU A 230 -10.83 4.45 12.63
N THR A 231 -10.45 3.52 13.50
CA THR A 231 -9.53 3.81 14.61
C THR A 231 -8.16 4.23 14.13
N THR A 232 -7.60 3.52 13.15
CA THR A 232 -6.24 3.80 12.67
C THR A 232 -6.19 5.10 11.86
N LEU A 233 -7.20 5.37 11.03
CA LEU A 233 -7.31 6.64 10.32
C LEU A 233 -7.60 7.80 11.28
N LEU A 234 -8.41 7.59 12.32
CA LEU A 234 -8.62 8.58 13.36
C LEU A 234 -7.27 8.93 14.00
N THR A 235 -6.49 7.95 14.46
CA THR A 235 -5.20 8.27 15.09
C THR A 235 -4.20 8.94 14.15
N CYS A 236 -4.16 8.55 12.88
CA CYS A 236 -3.39 9.25 11.84
C CYS A 236 -3.84 10.71 11.68
N GLY A 237 -5.15 10.95 11.57
CA GLY A 237 -5.72 12.29 11.48
C GLY A 237 -5.46 13.14 12.73
N LEU A 238 -5.45 12.52 13.91
CA LEU A 238 -5.14 13.20 15.17
C LEU A 238 -3.70 13.68 15.23
N ILE A 239 -2.74 12.84 14.82
CA ILE A 239 -1.32 13.21 14.73
C ILE A 239 -1.12 14.40 13.77
N PHE A 240 -1.88 14.44 12.68
CA PHE A 240 -1.83 15.53 11.72
C PHE A 240 -2.42 16.83 12.27
N VAL A 241 -3.69 16.78 12.70
CA VAL A 241 -4.40 17.96 13.19
C VAL A 241 -3.74 18.54 14.44
N SER A 242 -3.23 17.70 15.35
CA SER A 242 -2.61 18.18 16.59
C SER A 242 -1.42 19.10 16.35
N ARG A 243 -0.69 18.89 15.24
CA ARG A 243 0.46 19.69 14.87
C ARG A 243 0.09 20.95 14.11
N MET A 244 -0.90 20.86 13.23
CA MET A 244 -1.47 22.06 12.60
C MET A 244 -1.97 23.06 13.65
N LEU A 245 -2.54 22.57 14.76
CA LEU A 245 -3.05 23.41 15.85
C LEU A 245 -1.98 24.11 16.69
N VAL A 246 -0.68 23.87 16.45
CA VAL A 246 0.40 24.58 17.16
C VAL A 246 0.40 26.08 16.83
N PHE A 247 -0.01 26.45 15.61
CA PHE A 247 -0.10 27.84 15.16
C PHE A 247 -1.36 28.57 15.65
N PHE A 248 -2.31 27.84 16.24
CA PHE A 248 -3.57 28.39 16.69
C PHE A 248 -3.58 28.63 18.21
N ASN A 249 -4.53 29.44 18.66
CA ASN A 249 -4.72 29.72 20.08
C ASN A 249 -4.99 28.44 20.89
N THR A 250 -4.58 28.44 22.15
CA THR A 250 -4.65 27.28 23.06
C THR A 250 -6.05 26.68 23.22
N TRP A 251 -7.12 27.46 23.06
CA TRP A 251 -8.50 26.97 23.12
C TRP A 251 -8.81 25.91 22.05
N THR A 252 -8.13 25.97 20.90
CA THR A 252 -8.30 24.98 19.81
C THR A 252 -7.80 23.59 20.22
N LYS A 253 -6.78 23.51 21.09
CA LYS A 253 -6.28 22.25 21.64
C LYS A 253 -7.33 21.57 22.52
N TYR A 254 -8.03 22.34 23.35
CA TYR A 254 -9.14 21.82 24.17
C TYR A 254 -10.33 21.38 23.32
N ALA A 255 -10.64 22.11 22.24
CA ALA A 255 -11.69 21.72 21.30
C ALA A 255 -11.35 20.38 20.61
N LEU A 256 -10.10 20.19 20.18
CA LEU A 256 -9.62 18.92 19.63
C LEU A 256 -9.78 17.79 20.67
N VAL A 257 -9.33 17.99 21.91
CA VAL A 257 -9.51 17.00 22.99
C VAL A 257 -10.98 16.59 23.16
N ALA A 258 -11.91 17.56 23.14
CA ALA A 258 -13.34 17.27 23.29
C ALA A 258 -13.92 16.46 22.11
N VAL A 259 -13.66 16.90 20.86
CA VAL A 259 -14.13 16.20 19.64
C VAL A 259 -13.62 14.77 19.59
N THR A 260 -12.38 14.57 20.02
CA THR A 260 -11.70 13.27 19.93
C THR A 260 -12.15 12.31 21.00
N GLY A 261 -12.45 12.81 22.20
CA GLY A 261 -13.17 12.07 23.23
C GLY A 261 -14.53 11.55 22.73
N ILE A 262 -15.32 12.41 22.08
CA ILE A 262 -16.64 12.04 21.53
C ILE A 262 -16.50 10.97 20.43
N LEU A 263 -15.58 11.16 19.48
CA LEU A 263 -15.34 10.19 18.41
C LEU A 263 -14.89 8.83 18.96
N LEU A 264 -13.98 8.80 19.95
CA LEU A 264 -13.53 7.57 20.57
C LEU A 264 -14.66 6.85 21.32
N LEU A 265 -15.55 7.58 22.00
CA LEU A 265 -16.73 6.98 22.65
C LEU A 265 -17.72 6.40 21.64
N LEU A 266 -17.93 7.07 20.51
CA LEU A 266 -18.77 6.58 19.42
C LEU A 266 -18.17 5.30 18.80
N ILE A 267 -16.86 5.26 18.57
CA ILE A 267 -16.17 4.06 18.07
C ILE A 267 -16.23 2.93 19.12
N LEU A 268 -16.05 3.25 20.41
CA LEU A 268 -16.20 2.28 21.49
C LEU A 268 -17.61 1.69 21.52
N PHE A 269 -18.65 2.50 21.29
CA PHE A 269 -20.02 2.02 21.18
C PHE A 269 -20.18 1.03 20.02
N PHE A 270 -19.67 1.34 18.83
CA PHE A 270 -19.71 0.41 17.69
C PHE A 270 -18.88 -0.86 17.92
N SER A 271 -17.79 -0.78 18.70
CA SER A 271 -16.94 -1.92 19.03
C SER A 271 -17.63 -2.98 19.91
N LEU A 272 -18.74 -2.64 20.57
CA LEU A 272 -19.58 -3.60 21.30
C LEU A 272 -20.31 -4.57 20.35
N GLY A 273 -20.33 -4.28 19.04
CA GLY A 273 -20.80 -5.19 17.98
C GLY A 273 -19.87 -6.39 17.69
N LEU A 274 -18.83 -6.62 18.50
CA LEU A 274 -17.92 -7.78 18.41
C LEU A 274 -17.32 -8.02 17.01
N PRO A 275 -16.57 -7.05 16.45
CA PRO A 275 -16.04 -7.11 15.09
C PRO A 275 -15.03 -8.26 14.87
N PHE A 276 -14.26 -8.65 15.89
CA PHE A 276 -13.26 -9.71 15.79
C PHE A 276 -13.87 -11.09 16.07
N ILE A 277 -13.35 -12.09 15.37
CA ILE A 277 -13.78 -13.49 15.58
C ILE A 277 -13.33 -13.99 16.96
N ASN A 278 -12.10 -13.65 17.35
CA ASN A 278 -11.56 -14.05 18.65
C ASN A 278 -12.10 -13.14 19.76
N CYS A 279 -12.81 -13.71 20.74
CA CYS A 279 -13.37 -12.97 21.88
C CYS A 279 -12.30 -12.18 22.66
N ASN A 280 -11.12 -12.77 22.87
CA ASN A 280 -10.01 -12.09 23.54
C ASN A 280 -9.56 -10.82 22.80
N MET A 281 -9.74 -10.76 21.48
CA MET A 281 -9.35 -9.62 20.67
C MET A 281 -10.35 -8.49 20.67
N ASN A 282 -11.64 -8.80 20.78
CA ASN A 282 -12.66 -7.78 21.01
C ASN A 282 -12.36 -7.03 22.31
N GLY A 283 -12.15 -7.77 23.42
CA GLY A 283 -11.80 -7.15 24.69
C GLY A 283 -10.46 -6.41 24.68
N PHE A 284 -9.45 -6.91 23.98
CA PHE A 284 -8.17 -6.20 23.79
C PHE A 284 -8.36 -4.89 23.02
N PHE A 285 -9.10 -4.91 21.91
CA PHE A 285 -9.34 -3.72 21.09
C PHE A 285 -10.20 -2.67 21.79
N GLN A 286 -11.25 -3.10 22.49
CA GLN A 286 -12.07 -2.24 23.35
C GLN A 286 -11.24 -1.63 24.49
N GLY A 287 -10.37 -2.43 25.13
CA GLY A 287 -9.41 -1.96 26.12
C GLY A 287 -8.46 -0.90 25.57
N MET A 288 -7.95 -1.09 24.35
CA MET A 288 -7.11 -0.11 23.64
C MET A 288 -7.87 1.19 23.35
N LEU A 289 -9.12 1.12 22.89
CA LEU A 289 -9.96 2.30 22.65
C LEU A 289 -10.22 3.12 23.92
N LEU A 290 -10.58 2.43 25.01
CA LEU A 290 -10.82 3.09 26.28
C LEU A 290 -9.52 3.67 26.86
N GLN A 291 -8.39 3.00 26.64
CA GLN A 291 -7.09 3.57 26.95
C GLN A 291 -6.84 4.86 26.17
N MET A 292 -7.07 4.89 24.85
CA MET A 292 -6.92 6.12 24.06
C MET A 292 -7.80 7.25 24.61
N PHE A 293 -9.04 6.95 24.99
CA PHE A 293 -9.93 7.92 25.61
C PHE A 293 -9.38 8.45 26.95
N MET A 294 -8.87 7.57 27.81
CA MET A 294 -8.22 7.98 29.06
C MET A 294 -6.97 8.83 28.80
N ASN A 295 -6.18 8.51 27.76
CA ASN A 295 -5.01 9.30 27.39
C ASN A 295 -5.41 10.72 27.00
N VAL A 296 -6.49 10.88 26.23
CA VAL A 296 -7.06 12.18 25.87
C VAL A 296 -7.44 12.98 27.13
N ILE A 297 -8.03 12.36 28.15
CA ILE A 297 -8.33 13.04 29.42
C ILE A 297 -7.06 13.40 30.19
N ILE A 298 -6.10 12.48 30.29
CA ILE A 298 -4.84 12.67 31.02
C ILE A 298 -3.99 13.78 30.39
N THR A 299 -4.09 14.00 29.07
CA THR A 299 -3.38 15.11 28.41
C THR A 299 -3.79 16.48 28.91
N LEU A 300 -4.98 16.65 29.48
CA LEU A 300 -5.42 17.90 30.10
C LEU A 300 -4.75 18.18 31.45
N ILE A 301 -4.15 17.16 32.07
CA ILE A 301 -3.55 17.28 33.40
C ILE A 301 -2.05 17.59 33.23
N PRO A 302 -1.51 18.62 33.92
CA PRO A 302 -0.11 19.01 33.83
C PRO A 302 0.83 18.07 34.62
N PHE A 303 0.78 16.76 34.34
CA PHE A 303 1.73 15.80 34.87
C PHE A 303 3.00 15.69 34.00
N ASN A 304 4.08 15.23 34.62
CA ASN A 304 5.29 14.85 33.90
C ASN A 304 4.98 13.74 32.88
N ASN A 305 5.53 13.83 31.66
CA ASN A 305 5.28 12.91 30.55
C ASN A 305 5.52 11.44 30.91
N TYR A 306 6.48 11.16 31.82
CA TYR A 306 6.70 9.80 32.32
C TYR A 306 5.52 9.27 33.13
N VAL A 307 4.98 10.10 34.03
CA VAL A 307 3.81 9.73 34.85
C VAL A 307 2.59 9.56 33.95
N LYS A 308 2.40 10.44 32.95
CA LYS A 308 1.35 10.30 31.94
C LYS A 308 1.42 8.93 31.27
N PHE A 309 2.57 8.56 30.70
CA PHE A 309 2.74 7.28 30.01
C PHE A 309 2.45 6.06 30.91
N VAL A 310 2.94 6.04 32.15
CA VAL A 310 2.67 4.95 33.09
C VAL A 310 1.20 4.88 33.47
N LEU A 311 0.57 6.04 33.72
CA LEU A 311 -0.86 6.16 34.02
C LEU A 311 -1.74 5.69 32.85
N CYS A 312 -1.24 5.74 31.62
CA CYS A 312 -1.92 5.21 30.44
C CYS A 312 -1.88 3.67 30.35
N LEU A 313 -0.85 3.00 30.86
CA LEU A 313 -0.69 1.54 30.72
C LEU A 313 -1.52 0.74 31.73
N VAL A 314 -1.68 1.23 32.95
CA VAL A 314 -2.41 0.51 34.01
C VAL A 314 -3.90 0.32 33.67
N PRO A 315 -4.65 1.35 33.22
CA PRO A 315 -6.06 1.21 32.85
C PRO A 315 -6.26 0.26 31.68
N PHE A 316 -5.32 0.22 30.72
CA PHE A 316 -5.39 -0.68 29.58
C PHE A 316 -5.50 -2.16 30.00
N ILE A 317 -4.63 -2.59 30.91
CA ILE A 317 -4.61 -3.99 31.39
C ILE A 317 -5.92 -4.31 32.12
N ILE A 318 -6.34 -3.41 33.01
CA ILE A 318 -7.57 -3.58 33.82
C ILE A 318 -8.80 -3.66 32.90
N PHE A 319 -8.96 -2.71 31.98
CA PHE A 319 -10.11 -2.65 31.08
C PHE A 319 -10.15 -3.82 30.11
N THR A 320 -9.00 -4.25 29.59
CA THR A 320 -8.93 -5.45 28.72
C THR A 320 -9.50 -6.68 29.44
N ILE A 321 -9.12 -6.91 30.70
CA ILE A 321 -9.64 -8.05 31.48
C ILE A 321 -11.15 -7.91 31.70
N ILE A 322 -11.63 -6.71 32.04
CA ILE A 322 -13.06 -6.44 32.25
C ILE A 322 -13.87 -6.70 30.98
N PHE A 323 -13.44 -6.16 29.84
CA PHE A 323 -14.14 -6.33 28.57
C PHE A 323 -14.17 -7.78 28.09
N ILE A 324 -13.08 -8.54 28.26
CA ILE A 324 -13.09 -9.99 27.94
C ILE A 324 -14.18 -10.73 28.73
N GLN A 325 -14.41 -10.37 30.00
CA GLN A 325 -15.46 -11.00 30.81
C GLN A 325 -16.86 -10.51 30.41
N LEU A 326 -17.00 -9.23 30.07
CA LEU A 326 -18.25 -8.66 29.58
C LEU A 326 -18.67 -9.29 28.24
N ASP A 327 -17.76 -9.39 27.28
CA ASP A 327 -18.02 -10.00 25.96
C ASP A 327 -18.47 -11.46 26.10
N LYS A 328 -17.85 -12.23 27.00
CA LYS A 328 -18.27 -13.61 27.29
C LYS A 328 -19.69 -13.69 27.86
N LYS A 329 -20.06 -12.77 28.75
CA LYS A 329 -21.43 -12.71 29.30
C LYS A 329 -22.43 -12.26 28.25
N PHE A 330 -22.06 -11.26 27.44
CA PHE A 330 -22.91 -10.69 26.39
C PHE A 330 -23.23 -11.70 25.29
N ARG A 331 -22.25 -12.50 24.84
CA ARG A 331 -22.46 -13.59 23.88
C ARG A 331 -23.45 -14.62 24.37
N LYS A 332 -23.31 -15.07 25.63
CA LYS A 332 -24.27 -16.01 26.25
C LYS A 332 -25.67 -15.41 26.30
N PHE A 333 -25.79 -14.13 26.65
CA PHE A 333 -27.08 -13.44 26.71
C PHE A 333 -27.77 -13.36 25.35
N ILE A 334 -27.03 -13.01 24.29
CA ILE A 334 -27.54 -12.94 22.92
C ILE A 334 -28.04 -14.32 22.44
N LEU A 335 -27.30 -15.39 22.72
CA LEU A 335 -27.72 -16.74 22.33
C LEU A 335 -29.00 -17.19 23.06
N THR A 336 -29.22 -16.70 24.29
CA THR A 336 -30.38 -17.08 25.12
C THR A 336 -31.64 -16.31 24.73
N LYS A 337 -31.52 -15.02 24.43
CA LYS A 337 -32.65 -14.17 23.99
C LYS A 337 -32.53 -13.94 22.48
N ARG A 338 -33.36 -14.64 21.69
CA ARG A 338 -33.47 -14.52 20.23
C ARG A 338 -34.62 -13.61 19.72
N PRO A 339 -34.90 -12.39 20.23
CA PRO A 339 -35.85 -11.54 19.52
C PRO A 339 -35.20 -11.02 18.23
N MET A 340 -35.82 -11.36 17.10
CA MET A 340 -35.45 -11.01 15.72
C MET A 340 -35.98 -9.60 15.39
N GLU A 341 -35.23 -8.55 15.73
CA GLU A 341 -35.70 -7.16 15.58
C GLU A 341 -34.90 -6.31 14.59
N THR A 342 -33.65 -6.68 14.26
CA THR A 342 -32.79 -5.85 13.39
C THR A 342 -31.78 -6.70 12.63
N GLU A 343 -31.59 -6.41 11.34
CA GLU A 343 -30.63 -7.10 10.45
C GLU A 343 -29.21 -7.22 11.05
N ALA A 344 -28.67 -6.12 11.57
CA ALA A 344 -27.33 -6.12 12.16
C ALA A 344 -27.20 -7.08 13.36
N ARG A 345 -28.28 -7.22 14.15
CA ARG A 345 -28.33 -8.10 15.31
C ARG A 345 -28.46 -9.57 14.89
N GLU A 346 -29.16 -9.86 13.80
CA GLU A 346 -29.28 -11.21 13.25
C GLU A 346 -27.97 -11.70 12.63
N LEU A 347 -27.28 -10.83 11.89
CA LEU A 347 -25.94 -11.13 11.39
C LEU A 347 -24.96 -11.37 12.55
N LEU A 348 -25.06 -10.60 13.63
CA LEU A 348 -24.29 -10.83 14.85
C LEU A 348 -24.61 -12.20 15.49
N ILE A 349 -25.89 -12.57 15.59
CA ILE A 349 -26.31 -13.89 16.10
C ILE A 349 -25.70 -15.00 15.25
N LEU A 350 -25.70 -14.85 13.92
CA LEU A 350 -25.11 -15.82 13.00
C LEU A 350 -23.59 -15.97 13.21
N MET A 351 -22.88 -14.85 13.39
CA MET A 351 -21.44 -14.82 13.68
C MET A 351 -21.09 -15.45 15.04
N ILE A 352 -21.97 -15.33 16.04
CA ILE A 352 -21.76 -15.95 17.36
C ILE A 352 -22.10 -17.45 17.29
N ALA A 353 -23.17 -17.83 16.59
CA ALA A 353 -23.64 -19.21 16.51
C ALA A 353 -22.61 -20.16 15.87
N ILE A 354 -21.92 -19.73 14.82
CA ILE A 354 -20.87 -20.56 14.19
C ILE A 354 -19.73 -20.90 15.16
N GLN A 355 -19.47 -20.06 16.16
CA GLN A 355 -18.38 -20.23 17.11
C GLN A 355 -18.81 -20.95 18.39
N ASP A 356 -19.94 -20.54 18.98
CA ASP A 356 -20.35 -20.96 20.32
C ASP A 356 -21.39 -22.10 20.31
N SER A 357 -22.16 -22.29 19.22
CA SER A 357 -23.17 -23.35 19.08
C SER A 357 -23.08 -24.11 17.74
N PRO A 358 -21.94 -24.81 17.47
CA PRO A 358 -21.70 -25.46 16.18
C PRO A 358 -22.72 -26.56 15.84
N GLU A 359 -23.30 -27.24 16.84
CA GLU A 359 -24.29 -28.31 16.63
C GLU A 359 -25.62 -27.78 16.06
N GLU A 360 -26.10 -26.65 16.59
CA GLU A 360 -27.32 -25.99 16.11
C GLU A 360 -27.09 -25.33 14.75
N PHE A 361 -25.90 -24.76 14.54
CA PHE A 361 -25.56 -24.08 13.30
C PHE A 361 -25.61 -25.01 12.07
N ILE A 362 -25.13 -26.25 12.21
CA ILE A 362 -25.09 -27.27 11.15
C ILE A 362 -26.48 -27.71 10.68
N GLN A 363 -27.54 -27.46 11.47
CA GLN A 363 -28.92 -27.77 11.08
C GLN A 363 -29.48 -26.78 10.04
N TRP A 364 -28.82 -25.64 9.82
CA TRP A 364 -29.16 -24.60 8.85
C TRP A 364 -30.53 -23.93 9.02
N GLN A 365 -31.28 -24.27 10.08
CA GLN A 365 -32.57 -23.64 10.37
C GLN A 365 -32.39 -22.13 10.60
N LEU A 366 -31.39 -21.75 11.39
CA LEU A 366 -31.06 -20.34 11.66
C LEU A 366 -30.83 -19.53 10.38
N LEU A 367 -30.15 -20.11 9.37
CA LEU A 367 -29.93 -19.44 8.09
C LEU A 367 -31.24 -19.19 7.34
N ARG A 368 -32.14 -20.17 7.36
CA ARG A 368 -33.45 -20.05 6.69
C ARG A 368 -34.32 -19.02 7.39
N ASP A 369 -34.35 -19.03 8.72
CA ASP A 369 -35.12 -18.09 9.53
C ASP A 369 -34.69 -16.64 9.27
N ILE A 370 -33.38 -16.37 9.31
CA ILE A 370 -32.80 -15.04 9.00
C ILE A 370 -33.13 -14.62 7.56
N THR A 371 -33.03 -15.56 6.61
CA THR A 371 -33.33 -15.27 5.20
C THR A 371 -34.80 -14.88 5.00
N THR A 372 -35.72 -15.49 5.77
CA THR A 372 -37.14 -15.14 5.72
C THR A 372 -37.47 -13.82 6.42
N ALA A 373 -36.72 -13.47 7.46
CA ALA A 373 -36.92 -12.23 8.23
C ALA A 373 -36.40 -10.99 7.49
N HIS A 374 -35.21 -11.06 6.89
CA HIS A 374 -34.55 -9.94 6.23
C HIS A 374 -33.91 -10.33 4.88
N PRO A 375 -34.64 -10.26 3.76
CA PRO A 375 -34.13 -10.59 2.42
C PRO A 375 -33.31 -9.43 1.81
N THR A 376 -32.24 -9.01 2.49
CA THR A 376 -31.32 -7.96 2.02
C THR A 376 -30.10 -8.55 1.29
N THR A 377 -29.54 -7.81 0.33
CA THR A 377 -28.36 -8.22 -0.45
C THR A 377 -27.14 -8.51 0.44
N THR A 378 -26.93 -7.69 1.47
CA THR A 378 -25.95 -7.87 2.57
C THR A 378 -26.11 -9.22 3.26
N THR A 379 -27.33 -9.57 3.64
CA THR A 379 -27.64 -10.83 4.32
C THR A 379 -27.39 -12.03 3.41
N PHE A 380 -27.83 -11.99 2.15
CA PHE A 380 -27.57 -13.07 1.19
C PHE A 380 -26.08 -13.32 0.98
N VAL A 381 -25.28 -12.27 0.80
CA VAL A 381 -23.82 -12.39 0.61
C VAL A 381 -23.14 -12.95 1.86
N ARG A 382 -23.53 -12.52 3.06
CA ARG A 382 -22.98 -13.05 4.32
C ARG A 382 -23.37 -14.51 4.55
N ILE A 383 -24.62 -14.89 4.29
CA ILE A 383 -25.05 -16.29 4.35
C ILE A 383 -24.26 -17.14 3.34
N ALA A 384 -24.07 -16.65 2.11
CA ALA A 384 -23.25 -17.33 1.11
C ALA A 384 -21.78 -17.48 1.55
N GLN A 385 -21.22 -16.48 2.26
CA GLN A 385 -19.89 -16.59 2.88
C GLN A 385 -19.84 -17.74 3.89
N PHE A 386 -20.82 -17.85 4.78
CA PHE A 386 -20.87 -18.95 5.75
C PHE A 386 -21.03 -20.33 5.07
N LEU A 387 -21.92 -20.43 4.08
CA LEU A 387 -22.10 -21.67 3.31
C LEU A 387 -20.86 -22.05 2.51
N SER A 388 -20.08 -21.07 2.06
CA SER A 388 -18.81 -21.31 1.38
C SER A 388 -17.79 -22.02 2.29
N PHE A 389 -17.96 -22.06 3.60
CA PHE A 389 -17.08 -22.85 4.47
C PHE A 389 -17.37 -24.35 4.44
N PHE A 390 -18.58 -24.78 4.04
CA PHE A 390 -19.02 -26.17 4.16
C PHE A 390 -19.19 -26.83 2.78
N PRO A 391 -18.31 -27.78 2.40
CA PRO A 391 -18.41 -28.48 1.11
C PRO A 391 -19.70 -29.31 0.95
N SER A 392 -20.26 -29.80 2.06
CA SER A 392 -21.47 -30.64 2.06
C SER A 392 -22.72 -29.94 1.55
N GLU A 393 -22.79 -28.61 1.65
CA GLU A 393 -23.99 -27.83 1.29
C GLU A 393 -23.80 -27.03 -0.01
N SER A 394 -23.09 -27.60 -0.97
CA SER A 394 -22.89 -26.99 -2.28
C SER A 394 -24.21 -26.64 -2.97
N GLN A 395 -25.25 -27.47 -2.85
CA GLN A 395 -26.57 -27.20 -3.44
C GLN A 395 -27.23 -25.93 -2.88
N LEU A 396 -27.17 -25.75 -1.57
CA LEU A 396 -27.70 -24.54 -0.92
C LEU A 396 -26.89 -23.31 -1.35
N LEU A 397 -25.56 -23.43 -1.41
CA LEU A 397 -24.69 -22.36 -1.93
C LEU A 397 -25.07 -21.99 -3.38
N ASN A 398 -25.37 -22.96 -4.24
CA ASN A 398 -25.80 -22.71 -5.63
C ASN A 398 -27.08 -21.86 -5.67
N HIS A 399 -28.03 -22.12 -4.77
CA HIS A 399 -29.26 -21.34 -4.66
C HIS A 399 -28.98 -19.87 -4.31
N TYR A 400 -28.17 -19.61 -3.28
CA TYR A 400 -27.80 -18.25 -2.88
C TYR A 400 -26.97 -17.54 -3.94
N VAL A 401 -26.03 -18.22 -4.61
CA VAL A 401 -25.29 -17.65 -5.75
C VAL A 401 -26.23 -17.23 -6.88
N SER A 402 -27.26 -18.05 -7.18
CA SER A 402 -28.27 -17.69 -8.18
C SER A 402 -29.15 -16.51 -7.76
N ILE A 403 -29.41 -16.32 -6.47
CA ILE A 403 -30.13 -15.14 -5.96
C ILE A 403 -29.23 -13.91 -6.10
N ILE A 404 -28.01 -13.96 -5.58
CA ILE A 404 -27.05 -12.84 -5.60
C ILE A 404 -26.77 -12.38 -7.04
N ASN A 405 -26.67 -13.30 -8.00
CA ASN A 405 -26.50 -12.95 -9.42
C ASN A 405 -27.62 -12.08 -10.01
N LYS A 406 -28.82 -12.07 -9.42
CA LYS A 406 -29.93 -11.22 -9.86
C LYS A 406 -29.88 -9.81 -9.28
N HIS A 407 -29.07 -9.61 -8.24
CA HIS A 407 -28.87 -8.32 -7.58
C HIS A 407 -27.73 -7.55 -8.26
N SER A 408 -27.96 -6.26 -8.52
CA SER A 408 -26.95 -5.35 -9.11
C SER A 408 -26.32 -4.40 -8.09
N ASP A 409 -26.83 -4.39 -6.86
CA ASP A 409 -26.52 -3.45 -5.78
C ASP A 409 -25.35 -3.89 -4.87
N LEU A 410 -24.36 -4.61 -5.42
CA LEU A 410 -23.21 -5.11 -4.65
C LEU A 410 -22.17 -4.01 -4.40
N SER A 411 -21.90 -3.73 -3.13
CA SER A 411 -20.78 -2.87 -2.72
C SER A 411 -19.42 -3.47 -3.12
N PHE A 412 -18.36 -2.66 -3.14
CA PHE A 412 -17.02 -3.11 -3.57
C PHE A 412 -16.50 -4.32 -2.76
N SER A 413 -16.69 -4.33 -1.45
CA SER A 413 -16.30 -5.45 -0.58
C SER A 413 -17.13 -6.71 -0.84
N GLN A 414 -18.44 -6.53 -1.09
CA GLN A 414 -19.33 -7.63 -1.42
C GLN A 414 -19.05 -8.22 -2.81
N ARG A 415 -18.65 -7.39 -3.79
CA ARG A 415 -18.21 -7.86 -5.11
C ARG A 415 -16.96 -8.72 -5.01
N TYR A 416 -15.98 -8.30 -4.21
CA TYR A 416 -14.79 -9.11 -3.92
C TYR A 416 -15.14 -10.44 -3.24
N LEU A 417 -15.97 -10.40 -2.18
CA LEU A 417 -16.42 -11.60 -1.49
C LEU A 417 -17.19 -12.54 -2.43
N PHE A 418 -18.07 -12.00 -3.28
CA PHE A 418 -18.81 -12.75 -4.26
C PHE A 418 -17.90 -13.38 -5.32
N TYR A 419 -16.85 -12.68 -5.77
CA TYR A 419 -15.81 -13.22 -6.63
C TYR A 419 -15.16 -14.47 -6.01
N GLN A 420 -14.79 -14.42 -4.72
CA GLN A 420 -14.22 -15.57 -4.02
C GLN A 420 -15.21 -16.73 -3.88
N ILE A 421 -16.45 -16.43 -3.51
CA ILE A 421 -17.52 -17.43 -3.38
C ILE A 421 -17.77 -18.13 -4.73
N LYS A 422 -17.82 -17.38 -5.83
CA LYS A 422 -17.99 -17.93 -7.19
C LYS A 422 -16.84 -18.87 -7.53
N ARG A 423 -15.60 -18.53 -7.17
CA ARG A 423 -14.44 -19.40 -7.38
C ARG A 423 -14.52 -20.70 -6.57
N ILE A 424 -14.89 -20.62 -5.28
CA ILE A 424 -15.11 -21.80 -4.43
C ILE A 424 -16.24 -22.67 -4.98
N HIS A 425 -17.33 -22.04 -5.41
CA HIS A 425 -18.47 -22.71 -6.01
C HIS A 425 -18.06 -23.47 -7.29
N ILE A 426 -17.30 -22.85 -8.19
CA ILE A 426 -16.75 -23.51 -9.39
C ILE A 426 -15.83 -24.67 -9.01
N LEU A 427 -14.95 -24.49 -8.02
CA LEU A 427 -14.04 -25.56 -7.56
C LEU A 427 -14.81 -26.78 -7.03
N ARG A 428 -15.95 -26.57 -6.37
CA ARG A 428 -16.80 -27.62 -5.81
C ARG A 428 -17.75 -28.25 -6.83
N GLN A 429 -17.96 -27.62 -7.97
CA GLN A 429 -18.75 -28.22 -9.05
C GLN A 429 -17.93 -29.31 -9.74
N SER A 430 -18.46 -30.53 -9.69
CA SER A 430 -17.89 -31.69 -10.39
C SER A 430 -18.34 -31.79 -11.85
N SER A 431 -19.42 -31.09 -12.23
CA SER A 431 -19.99 -31.14 -13.56
C SER A 431 -19.47 -30.01 -14.46
N ALA A 432 -19.18 -30.35 -15.72
CA ALA A 432 -18.79 -29.37 -16.72
C ALA A 432 -19.95 -28.39 -16.96
N THR A 433 -19.71 -27.10 -16.65
CA THR A 433 -20.63 -26.01 -17.00
C THR A 433 -20.47 -25.64 -18.48
N ARG A 434 -21.45 -24.94 -19.05
CA ARG A 434 -21.34 -24.44 -20.44
C ARG A 434 -20.12 -23.53 -20.61
N GLN A 435 -19.79 -22.71 -19.61
CA GLN A 435 -18.57 -21.91 -19.58
C GLN A 435 -17.30 -22.77 -19.59
N SER A 436 -17.25 -23.81 -18.74
CA SER A 436 -16.12 -24.74 -18.73
C SER A 436 -15.91 -25.41 -20.09
N ASN A 437 -16.98 -25.70 -20.83
CA ASN A 437 -16.89 -26.22 -22.21
C ASN A 437 -16.39 -25.17 -23.22
N TYR A 438 -16.75 -23.89 -23.05
CA TYR A 438 -16.24 -22.81 -23.89
C TYR A 438 -14.73 -22.59 -23.65
N ASP A 439 -14.32 -22.44 -22.38
CA ASP A 439 -12.92 -22.28 -22.00
C ASP A 439 -12.10 -23.52 -22.42
N PHE A 440 -12.67 -24.73 -22.31
CA PHE A 440 -12.05 -25.95 -22.83
C PHE A 440 -11.86 -25.91 -24.36
N ALA A 441 -12.86 -25.48 -25.11
CA ALA A 441 -12.75 -25.36 -26.57
C ALA A 441 -11.69 -24.31 -26.97
N GLU A 442 -11.57 -23.22 -26.19
CA GLU A 442 -10.52 -22.22 -26.37
C GLU A 442 -9.13 -22.81 -26.12
N VAL A 443 -8.93 -23.50 -25.00
CA VAL A 443 -7.67 -24.20 -24.68
C VAL A 443 -7.32 -25.19 -25.77
N GLN A 444 -8.26 -26.03 -26.19
CA GLN A 444 -8.05 -27.02 -27.24
C GLN A 444 -7.66 -26.35 -28.57
N LYS A 445 -8.31 -25.25 -28.93
CA LYS A 445 -7.98 -24.47 -30.14
C LYS A 445 -6.57 -23.88 -30.05
N ALA A 446 -6.20 -23.32 -28.90
CA ALA A 446 -4.88 -22.74 -28.67
C ALA A 446 -3.77 -23.82 -28.71
N THR A 447 -4.00 -24.97 -28.06
CA THR A 447 -3.10 -26.13 -28.08
C THR A 447 -2.92 -26.67 -29.49
N ASN A 448 -4.00 -26.88 -30.24
CA ASN A 448 -3.92 -27.36 -31.63
C ASN A 448 -3.18 -26.37 -32.54
N LYS A 449 -3.44 -25.06 -32.39
CA LYS A 449 -2.74 -24.02 -33.15
C LYS A 449 -1.25 -24.00 -32.82
N MET A 450 -0.87 -24.17 -31.56
CA MET A 450 0.53 -24.24 -31.15
C MET A 450 1.20 -25.51 -31.69
N SER A 451 0.57 -26.68 -31.57
CA SER A 451 1.07 -27.95 -32.10
C SER A 451 1.31 -27.88 -33.62
N GLN A 452 0.39 -27.24 -34.36
CA GLN A 452 0.56 -26.94 -35.79
C GLN A 452 1.70 -25.94 -36.06
N ALA A 453 1.88 -24.93 -35.21
CA ALA A 453 2.98 -23.99 -35.34
C ALA A 453 4.35 -24.66 -35.10
N ILE A 454 4.44 -25.57 -34.11
CA ILE A 454 5.66 -26.33 -33.80
C ILE A 454 6.02 -27.25 -34.96
N SER A 455 5.07 -28.07 -35.40
CA SER A 455 5.27 -29.00 -36.51
C SER A 455 5.61 -28.26 -37.81
N GLY A 456 4.90 -27.18 -38.12
CA GLY A 456 5.20 -26.33 -39.27
C GLY A 456 6.56 -25.66 -39.18
N PHE A 457 7.01 -25.25 -37.98
CA PHE A 457 8.34 -24.67 -37.78
C PHE A 457 9.45 -25.69 -38.08
N PHE A 458 9.35 -26.91 -37.53
CA PHE A 458 10.35 -27.95 -37.78
C PHE A 458 10.35 -28.42 -39.24
N LEU A 459 9.19 -28.56 -39.87
CA LEU A 459 9.10 -28.90 -41.29
C LEU A 459 9.78 -27.84 -42.17
N ARG A 460 9.52 -26.55 -41.91
CA ARG A 460 10.19 -25.45 -42.63
C ARG A 460 11.70 -25.41 -42.40
N ALA A 461 12.14 -25.69 -41.18
CA ALA A 461 13.55 -25.76 -40.84
C ALA A 461 14.26 -26.95 -41.53
N MET A 462 13.54 -28.01 -41.86
CA MET A 462 14.08 -29.13 -42.64
C MET A 462 14.06 -28.89 -44.16
N GLU A 463 13.01 -28.23 -44.68
CA GLU A 463 12.83 -28.03 -46.13
C GLU A 463 13.65 -26.87 -46.69
N ASN A 464 13.84 -25.80 -45.92
CA ASN A 464 14.63 -24.65 -46.32
C ASN A 464 15.85 -24.53 -45.41
N ASN A 465 17.06 -24.44 -45.98
CA ASN A 465 18.26 -23.91 -45.31
C ASN A 465 18.11 -22.42 -44.94
N GLN A 466 16.93 -22.00 -44.45
CA GLN A 466 16.66 -20.65 -44.00
C GLN A 466 17.33 -20.45 -42.64
N GLU A 467 18.15 -19.41 -42.56
CA GLU A 467 18.70 -18.91 -41.31
C GLU A 467 17.54 -18.61 -40.35
N LEU A 468 17.55 -19.28 -39.21
CA LEU A 468 16.60 -19.08 -38.13
C LEU A 468 16.63 -17.62 -37.69
N SER A 469 15.64 -16.82 -38.11
CA SER A 469 15.57 -15.43 -37.68
C SER A 469 15.20 -15.35 -36.20
N ILE A 470 15.89 -14.47 -35.48
CA ILE A 470 15.65 -14.22 -34.04
C ILE A 470 14.19 -13.77 -33.81
N ASP A 471 13.60 -13.06 -34.77
CA ASP A 471 12.22 -12.60 -34.73
C ASP A 471 11.20 -13.75 -34.84
N ALA A 472 11.48 -14.77 -35.67
CA ALA A 472 10.62 -15.94 -35.75
C ALA A 472 10.67 -16.75 -34.44
N LEU A 473 11.86 -16.89 -33.84
CA LEU A 473 12.04 -17.59 -32.58
C LEU A 473 11.41 -16.83 -31.40
N SER A 474 11.53 -15.50 -31.37
CA SER A 474 10.92 -14.66 -30.33
C SER A 474 9.39 -14.63 -30.45
N GLY A 475 8.86 -14.57 -31.67
CA GLY A 475 7.43 -14.72 -31.96
C GLY A 475 6.89 -16.09 -31.53
N PHE A 476 7.64 -17.16 -31.79
CA PHE A 476 7.30 -18.52 -31.38
C PHE A 476 7.31 -18.68 -29.85
N TYR A 477 8.33 -18.15 -29.18
CA TYR A 477 8.39 -18.12 -27.71
C TYR A 477 7.21 -17.34 -27.12
N SER A 478 6.89 -16.17 -27.67
CA SER A 478 5.74 -15.38 -27.24
C SER A 478 4.41 -16.14 -27.44
N ALA A 479 4.24 -16.83 -28.56
CA ALA A 479 3.06 -17.66 -28.81
C ALA A 479 2.96 -18.83 -27.82
N ASN A 480 4.07 -19.53 -27.54
CA ASN A 480 4.12 -20.62 -26.56
C ASN A 480 3.74 -20.12 -25.16
N GLN A 481 4.30 -18.98 -24.74
CA GLN A 481 3.99 -18.38 -23.44
C GLN A 481 2.52 -17.97 -23.32
N LYS A 482 1.92 -17.42 -24.39
CA LYS A 482 0.49 -17.10 -24.41
C LYS A 482 -0.38 -18.35 -24.28
N THR A 483 -0.08 -19.42 -25.03
CA THR A 483 -0.82 -20.69 -24.94
C THR A 483 -0.68 -21.31 -23.56
N LEU A 484 0.52 -21.27 -22.97
CA LEU A 484 0.76 -21.70 -21.60
C LEU A 484 -0.10 -20.90 -20.60
N GLY A 485 -0.13 -19.58 -20.73
CA GLY A 485 -0.95 -18.70 -19.89
C GLY A 485 -2.43 -19.07 -19.95
N ILE A 486 -2.98 -19.28 -21.15
CA ILE A 486 -4.39 -19.70 -21.35
C ILE A 486 -4.64 -21.07 -20.70
N CYS A 487 -3.74 -22.03 -20.89
CA CYS A 487 -3.88 -23.36 -20.30
C CYS A 487 -3.84 -23.32 -18.77
N LEU A 488 -2.88 -22.61 -18.19
CA LEU A 488 -2.75 -22.46 -16.75
C LEU A 488 -3.95 -21.73 -16.16
N GLU A 489 -4.45 -20.67 -16.81
CA GLU A 489 -5.65 -19.96 -16.38
C GLU A 489 -6.88 -20.90 -16.34
N ALA A 490 -7.07 -21.73 -17.38
CA ALA A 490 -8.16 -22.70 -17.41
C ALA A 490 -8.01 -23.79 -16.34
N MET A 491 -6.79 -24.26 -16.08
CA MET A 491 -6.50 -25.24 -15.03
C MET A 491 -6.72 -24.67 -13.62
N ASP A 492 -6.39 -23.40 -13.40
CA ASP A 492 -6.62 -22.70 -12.14
C ASP A 492 -8.12 -22.41 -11.89
N LYS A 493 -8.90 -22.18 -12.96
CA LYS A 493 -10.37 -22.04 -12.90
C LYS A 493 -11.05 -23.38 -12.63
N TYR A 494 -10.62 -24.45 -13.29
CA TYR A 494 -11.29 -25.76 -13.27
C TYR A 494 -10.34 -26.90 -12.89
N PRO A 495 -9.83 -26.93 -11.65
CA PRO A 495 -8.80 -27.90 -11.24
C PRO A 495 -9.28 -29.36 -11.21
N ASN A 496 -10.61 -29.58 -11.21
CA ASN A 496 -11.22 -30.90 -11.18
C ASN A 496 -11.72 -31.37 -12.56
N SER A 497 -11.47 -30.60 -13.62
CA SER A 497 -11.86 -31.00 -14.98
C SER A 497 -10.87 -32.02 -15.56
N ILE A 498 -11.29 -33.27 -15.63
CA ILE A 498 -10.52 -34.38 -16.22
C ILE A 498 -10.12 -34.06 -17.67
N ARG A 499 -11.05 -33.49 -18.45
CA ARG A 499 -10.83 -33.16 -19.87
C ARG A 499 -9.74 -32.10 -20.05
N LEU A 500 -9.75 -31.06 -19.21
CA LEU A 500 -8.72 -30.03 -19.24
C LEU A 500 -7.36 -30.59 -18.80
N ALA A 501 -7.32 -31.45 -17.79
CA ALA A 501 -6.08 -32.08 -17.33
C ALA A 501 -5.45 -32.95 -18.44
N TYR A 502 -6.24 -33.71 -19.19
CA TYR A 502 -5.74 -34.47 -20.34
C TYR A 502 -5.23 -33.55 -21.45
N GLU A 503 -5.97 -32.50 -21.82
CA GLU A 503 -5.51 -31.56 -22.87
C GLU A 503 -4.27 -30.79 -22.45
N PHE A 504 -4.13 -30.45 -21.16
CA PHE A 504 -2.93 -29.83 -20.62
C PHE A 504 -1.74 -30.79 -20.62
N SER A 505 -1.94 -32.07 -20.29
CA SER A 505 -0.89 -33.10 -20.42
C SER A 505 -0.41 -33.21 -21.87
N ARG A 506 -1.34 -33.18 -22.84
CA ARG A 506 -1.05 -33.21 -24.26
C ARG A 506 -0.26 -31.98 -24.70
N TYR A 507 -0.66 -30.79 -24.24
CA TYR A 507 0.08 -29.55 -24.48
C TYR A 507 1.52 -29.62 -23.93
N LEU A 508 1.72 -30.11 -22.71
CA LEU A 508 3.06 -30.23 -22.11
C LEU A 508 3.95 -31.20 -22.89
N ILE A 509 3.39 -32.32 -23.35
CA ILE A 509 4.12 -33.35 -24.11
C ILE A 509 4.43 -32.89 -25.54
N GLU A 510 3.43 -32.38 -26.26
CA GLU A 510 3.55 -32.03 -27.69
C GLU A 510 4.18 -30.64 -27.92
N CYS A 511 3.84 -29.63 -27.10
CA CYS A 511 4.25 -28.25 -27.33
C CYS A 511 5.47 -27.84 -26.48
N ARG A 512 5.42 -28.09 -25.17
CA ARG A 512 6.49 -27.66 -24.24
C ARG A 512 7.66 -28.65 -24.16
N THR A 513 7.43 -29.90 -24.55
CA THR A 513 8.39 -31.01 -24.39
C THR A 513 8.82 -31.23 -22.93
N ASP A 514 7.90 -30.99 -21.99
CA ASP A 514 8.07 -31.33 -20.58
C ASP A 514 7.39 -32.68 -20.30
N PHE A 515 8.14 -33.76 -20.55
CA PHE A 515 7.61 -35.12 -20.51
C PHE A 515 7.27 -35.58 -19.08
N GLN A 516 8.05 -35.13 -18.08
CA GLN A 516 7.84 -35.54 -16.70
C GLN A 516 6.61 -34.86 -16.12
N GLU A 517 6.49 -33.54 -16.29
CA GLU A 517 5.31 -32.82 -15.83
C GLU A 517 4.05 -33.28 -16.60
N GLY A 518 4.18 -33.50 -17.91
CA GLY A 518 3.09 -34.04 -18.74
C GLY A 518 2.58 -35.40 -18.28
N ALA A 519 3.47 -36.35 -17.96
CA ALA A 519 3.10 -37.66 -17.43
C ALA A 519 2.39 -37.54 -16.06
N ASN A 520 2.90 -36.68 -15.18
CA ASN A 520 2.30 -36.41 -13.87
C ASN A 520 0.87 -35.86 -14.00
N TRP A 521 0.63 -34.94 -14.93
CA TRP A 521 -0.71 -34.39 -15.20
C TRP A 521 -1.66 -35.43 -15.79
N PHE A 522 -1.17 -36.33 -16.65
CA PHE A 522 -1.96 -37.44 -17.17
C PHE A 522 -2.38 -38.41 -16.05
N TYR A 523 -1.46 -38.81 -15.18
CA TYR A 523 -1.78 -39.66 -14.03
C TYR A 523 -2.74 -38.98 -13.04
N ARG A 524 -2.58 -37.67 -12.86
CA ARG A 524 -3.50 -36.87 -12.07
C ARG A 524 -4.91 -36.89 -12.67
N ALA A 525 -5.04 -36.82 -14.00
CA ALA A 525 -6.33 -36.95 -14.69
C ALA A 525 -6.96 -38.35 -14.49
N GLU A 526 -6.17 -39.42 -14.59
CA GLU A 526 -6.62 -40.79 -14.32
C GLU A 526 -7.09 -40.98 -12.87
N SER A 527 -6.38 -40.37 -11.91
CA SER A 527 -6.78 -40.36 -10.51
C SER A 527 -8.09 -39.61 -10.27
N MET A 528 -8.34 -38.53 -11.02
CA MET A 528 -9.62 -37.81 -11.01
C MET A 528 -10.75 -38.67 -11.60
N GLU A 529 -10.47 -39.43 -12.66
CA GLU A 529 -11.43 -40.37 -13.28
C GLU A 529 -11.84 -41.49 -12.32
N ARG A 530 -10.93 -41.94 -11.45
CA ARG A 530 -11.22 -42.87 -10.34
C ARG A 530 -12.01 -42.23 -9.18
N GLY A 531 -12.37 -40.95 -9.27
CA GLY A 531 -13.18 -40.24 -8.28
C GLY A 531 -12.39 -39.62 -7.12
N SER A 532 -11.07 -39.51 -7.22
CA SER A 532 -10.28 -38.76 -6.24
C SER A 532 -10.34 -37.26 -6.55
N ASN A 533 -10.88 -36.46 -5.63
CA ASN A 533 -10.82 -35.00 -5.75
C ASN A 533 -9.39 -34.54 -5.44
N VAL A 534 -8.73 -33.95 -6.44
CA VAL A 534 -7.35 -33.48 -6.29
C VAL A 534 -7.30 -32.03 -5.77
N ALA A 535 -8.36 -31.24 -6.00
CA ALA A 535 -8.41 -29.87 -5.51
C ALA A 535 -8.63 -29.81 -3.99
N ILE A 536 -7.72 -29.13 -3.29
CA ILE A 536 -7.84 -28.83 -1.86
C ILE A 536 -8.81 -27.68 -1.70
N ASP A 537 -9.83 -27.88 -0.86
CA ASP A 537 -10.75 -26.83 -0.47
C ASP A 537 -10.11 -25.91 0.59
N TYR A 538 -9.53 -24.81 0.13
CA TYR A 538 -8.89 -23.83 0.99
C TYR A 538 -9.86 -23.19 1.97
N ALA A 539 -11.13 -22.94 1.58
CA ALA A 539 -12.12 -22.33 2.45
C ALA A 539 -12.46 -23.25 3.63
N PHE A 540 -12.72 -24.53 3.37
CA PHE A 540 -12.95 -25.53 4.42
C PHE A 540 -11.73 -25.70 5.32
N ARG A 541 -10.52 -25.82 4.75
CA ARG A 541 -9.27 -25.93 5.53
C ARG A 541 -9.06 -24.72 6.44
N SER A 542 -9.32 -23.52 5.93
CA SER A 542 -9.16 -22.27 6.67
C SER A 542 -10.13 -22.19 7.87
N MET A 543 -11.39 -22.56 7.66
CA MET A 543 -12.41 -22.63 8.70
C MET A 543 -12.09 -23.69 9.76
N VAL A 544 -11.65 -24.89 9.38
CA VAL A 544 -11.23 -25.95 10.32
C VAL A 544 -10.05 -25.52 11.18
N ASN A 545 -9.08 -24.81 10.58
CA ASN A 545 -7.92 -24.29 11.31
C ASN A 545 -8.31 -23.25 12.37
N LEU A 546 -9.36 -22.47 12.11
CA LEU A 546 -9.86 -21.46 13.04
C LEU A 546 -10.81 -22.07 14.10
N PHE A 547 -11.67 -23.00 13.69
CA PHE A 547 -12.66 -23.66 14.53
C PHE A 547 -12.45 -25.20 14.53
N PRO A 548 -11.43 -25.71 15.23
CA PRO A 548 -11.15 -27.14 15.25
C PRO A 548 -12.24 -27.97 15.95
N VAL A 549 -13.17 -27.30 16.66
CA VAL A 549 -14.30 -27.92 17.37
C VAL A 549 -15.18 -28.75 16.42
N TYR A 550 -15.35 -28.32 15.16
CA TYR A 550 -16.16 -29.02 14.17
C TYR A 550 -15.66 -30.44 13.84
N ILE A 551 -14.33 -30.64 13.81
CA ILE A 551 -13.73 -31.96 13.61
C ILE A 551 -13.58 -32.69 14.94
N LYS A 552 -13.14 -31.99 16.00
CA LYS A 552 -12.91 -32.61 17.32
C LYS A 552 -14.16 -33.22 17.93
N ASN A 553 -15.33 -32.61 17.70
CA ASN A 553 -16.61 -33.11 18.17
C ASN A 553 -17.27 -34.08 17.18
N ASN A 554 -16.55 -34.52 16.13
CA ASN A 554 -17.06 -35.39 15.07
C ASN A 554 -18.37 -34.86 14.43
N LEU A 555 -18.51 -33.54 14.28
CA LEU A 555 -19.66 -32.97 13.57
C LEU A 555 -19.46 -33.08 12.05
N LEU A 556 -18.22 -32.91 11.61
CA LEU A 556 -17.80 -33.01 10.21
C LEU A 556 -16.63 -33.97 10.05
N ASP A 557 -16.65 -34.73 8.95
CA ASP A 557 -15.52 -35.53 8.48
C ASP A 557 -14.42 -34.63 7.86
N TYR A 558 -13.21 -35.16 7.67
CA TYR A 558 -12.09 -34.47 7.01
C TYR A 558 -12.39 -34.04 5.56
N ARG A 559 -13.47 -34.58 4.98
CA ARG A 559 -14.01 -34.20 3.66
C ARG A 559 -15.14 -33.17 3.72
N GLY A 560 -15.51 -32.68 4.91
CA GLY A 560 -16.57 -31.70 5.12
C GLY A 560 -18.00 -32.25 5.06
N LYS A 561 -18.16 -33.58 5.12
CA LYS A 561 -19.47 -34.25 5.22
C LYS A 561 -19.94 -34.31 6.67
N LYS A 562 -21.25 -34.14 6.90
CA LYS A 562 -21.85 -34.33 8.23
C LYS A 562 -21.70 -35.78 8.66
N VAL A 563 -21.12 -36.02 9.84
CA VAL A 563 -21.08 -37.36 10.42
C VAL A 563 -22.45 -37.60 11.05
N VAL A 564 -23.31 -38.33 10.33
CA VAL A 564 -24.52 -38.84 10.94
C VAL A 564 -24.08 -39.99 11.84
N ASN A 565 -24.10 -39.77 13.15
CA ASN A 565 -23.93 -40.83 14.14
C ASN A 565 -25.10 -41.81 14.02
N PHE A 566 -25.05 -42.71 13.03
CA PHE A 566 -25.79 -43.94 13.12
C PHE A 566 -25.20 -44.70 14.30
N LYS A 567 -25.97 -44.81 15.39
CA LYS A 567 -25.85 -45.93 16.32
C LYS A 567 -26.17 -47.20 15.52
N SER A 568 -25.24 -47.65 14.69
CA SER A 568 -25.29 -48.95 14.03
C SER A 568 -24.13 -49.75 14.59
N GLY A 569 -24.46 -50.94 15.07
CA GLY A 569 -23.57 -51.82 15.82
C GLY A 569 -22.34 -52.25 15.03
N ASN A 570 -21.39 -52.79 15.79
CA ASN A 570 -20.21 -53.52 15.36
C ASN A 570 -20.30 -54.10 13.94
N GLY A 571 -19.53 -53.52 13.02
CA GLY A 571 -19.32 -54.02 11.67
C GLY A 571 -18.01 -53.46 11.12
N SER A 572 -16.99 -54.30 11.11
CA SER A 572 -15.59 -54.10 10.72
C SER A 572 -15.33 -53.58 9.30
N ASN A 573 -14.33 -52.70 9.16
CA ASN A 573 -13.15 -52.80 8.26
C ASN A 573 -12.61 -51.41 7.92
N SER A 574 -11.64 -50.92 8.69
CA SER A 574 -10.79 -49.81 8.30
C SER A 574 -9.50 -50.34 7.71
N SER A 575 -9.36 -50.23 6.38
CA SER A 575 -8.08 -50.35 5.69
C SER A 575 -7.20 -49.18 6.12
N SER A 576 -6.19 -49.47 6.95
CA SER A 576 -5.16 -48.53 7.36
C SER A 576 -4.22 -48.24 6.19
N SER A 577 -4.35 -47.07 5.57
CA SER A 577 -3.31 -46.50 4.72
C SER A 577 -2.22 -45.88 5.61
N ALA A 578 -1.22 -46.70 5.95
CA ALA A 578 -0.01 -46.24 6.62
C ALA A 578 0.77 -45.29 5.70
N SER A 579 1.02 -44.08 6.19
CA SER A 579 1.85 -43.07 5.58
C SER A 579 3.33 -43.37 5.88
N SER A 580 4.07 -43.83 4.87
CA SER A 580 5.52 -44.03 4.93
C SER A 580 6.25 -42.84 4.27
N SER A 581 6.40 -41.75 5.01
CA SER A 581 7.19 -40.60 4.60
C SER A 581 8.63 -40.74 5.12
N GLN A 582 9.47 -41.59 4.50
CA GLN A 582 10.95 -41.52 4.58
C GLN A 582 11.66 -42.58 3.71
N SER A 583 11.35 -42.67 2.41
CA SER A 583 12.18 -43.43 1.44
C SER A 583 11.89 -43.09 -0.04
N LEU A 584 11.48 -41.86 -0.36
CA LEU A 584 10.90 -41.53 -1.67
C LEU A 584 11.93 -41.14 -2.77
N ALA A 585 13.14 -40.73 -2.41
CA ALA A 585 14.04 -40.10 -3.38
C ALA A 585 14.74 -41.07 -4.36
N ILE A 586 14.75 -42.38 -4.07
CA ILE A 586 15.47 -43.38 -4.88
C ILE A 586 14.49 -44.35 -5.61
N MET A 587 13.21 -44.41 -5.22
CA MET A 587 12.19 -45.24 -5.90
C MET A 587 11.30 -44.48 -6.90
N LEU A 588 11.47 -43.16 -7.07
CA LEU A 588 10.66 -42.35 -7.99
C LEU A 588 11.08 -42.48 -9.46
N GLU A 589 12.38 -42.66 -9.77
CA GLU A 589 12.86 -42.72 -11.16
C GLU A 589 12.39 -43.99 -11.90
N ASP A 590 12.28 -45.13 -11.21
CA ASP A 590 11.84 -46.40 -11.81
C ASP A 590 10.30 -46.53 -11.93
N CYS A 591 9.55 -45.86 -11.05
CA CYS A 591 8.08 -45.86 -11.08
C CYS A 591 7.52 -44.93 -12.17
N ASP A 592 8.24 -43.84 -12.49
CA ASP A 592 7.87 -42.88 -13.53
C ASP A 592 7.97 -43.49 -14.94
N GLU A 593 8.80 -44.52 -15.15
CA GLU A 593 9.07 -45.12 -16.47
C GLU A 593 7.95 -46.05 -16.96
N GLU A 594 7.49 -46.98 -16.11
CA GLU A 594 6.32 -47.82 -16.42
C GLU A 594 5.06 -46.97 -16.59
N GLN A 595 4.92 -45.91 -15.79
CA GLN A 595 3.79 -44.99 -15.85
C GLN A 595 3.83 -44.13 -17.13
N ALA A 596 4.99 -43.61 -17.52
CA ALA A 596 5.16 -42.81 -18.74
C ALA A 596 4.97 -43.63 -20.03
N SER A 597 5.27 -44.94 -20.00
CA SER A 597 5.07 -45.84 -21.16
C SER A 597 3.61 -45.96 -21.59
N ARG A 598 2.65 -45.71 -20.69
CA ARG A 598 1.21 -45.67 -20.98
C ARG A 598 0.75 -44.38 -21.65
N VAL A 599 1.54 -43.31 -21.54
CA VAL A 599 1.16 -41.95 -21.97
C VAL A 599 1.74 -41.62 -23.36
N PHE A 600 2.99 -42.04 -23.65
CA PHE A 600 3.63 -41.74 -24.93
C PHE A 600 4.69 -42.77 -25.34
N SER A 601 4.95 -42.83 -26.65
CA SER A 601 5.90 -43.78 -27.23
C SER A 601 7.36 -43.41 -26.93
N LYS A 602 8.18 -44.44 -26.66
CA LYS A 602 9.63 -44.34 -26.37
C LYS A 602 9.98 -43.35 -25.23
N PRO A 603 9.46 -43.57 -24.00
CA PRO A 603 9.70 -42.65 -22.88
C PRO A 603 11.19 -42.49 -22.54
N LYS A 604 11.95 -43.60 -22.57
CA LYS A 604 13.43 -43.61 -22.39
C LYS A 604 14.15 -42.58 -23.24
N LEU A 605 13.86 -42.57 -24.53
CA LEU A 605 14.54 -41.68 -25.48
C LEU A 605 14.18 -40.22 -25.23
N ARG A 606 12.90 -39.94 -24.92
CA ARG A 606 12.40 -38.59 -24.66
C ARG A 606 12.92 -38.02 -23.35
N PHE A 607 12.96 -38.82 -22.28
CA PHE A 607 13.57 -38.43 -21.00
C PHE A 607 15.08 -38.24 -21.13
N ALA A 608 15.78 -39.14 -21.83
CA ALA A 608 17.22 -39.00 -22.08
C ALA A 608 17.52 -37.75 -22.90
N LEU A 609 16.72 -37.45 -23.94
CA LEU A 609 16.83 -36.23 -24.73
C LEU A 609 16.60 -34.98 -23.88
N ARG A 610 15.58 -35.00 -23.02
CA ARG A 610 15.28 -33.89 -22.12
C ARG A 610 16.42 -33.64 -21.14
N ARG A 611 16.94 -34.69 -20.49
CA ARG A 611 18.08 -34.61 -19.57
C ARG A 611 19.35 -34.12 -20.26
N ALA A 612 19.55 -34.51 -21.53
CA ALA A 612 20.66 -34.00 -22.34
C ALA A 612 20.52 -32.50 -22.61
N ILE A 613 19.30 -32.01 -22.92
CA ILE A 613 19.02 -30.61 -23.22
C ILE A 613 19.03 -29.73 -21.95
N ASP A 614 18.49 -30.19 -20.83
CA ASP A 614 18.46 -29.41 -19.58
C ASP A 614 19.88 -29.12 -19.03
N ASN A 615 20.84 -29.98 -19.36
CA ASN A 615 22.26 -29.74 -19.05
C ASN A 615 22.94 -28.72 -20.00
N VAL A 616 22.29 -28.35 -21.10
CA VAL A 616 22.77 -27.31 -22.04
C VAL A 616 22.33 -25.94 -21.52
N THR A 617 23.05 -25.43 -20.53
CA THR A 617 22.95 -24.02 -20.13
C THR A 617 24.02 -23.22 -20.86
N SER A 618 23.60 -22.20 -21.61
CA SER A 618 24.56 -21.29 -22.23
C SER A 618 25.11 -20.33 -21.17
N ARG A 619 26.43 -20.26 -21.03
CA ARG A 619 27.09 -19.27 -20.15
C ARG A 619 26.69 -17.83 -20.49
N SER A 620 26.30 -17.57 -21.74
CA SER A 620 25.81 -16.27 -22.20
C SER A 620 24.48 -15.86 -21.57
N LEU A 621 23.57 -16.79 -21.25
CA LEU A 621 22.32 -16.45 -20.55
C LEU A 621 22.58 -16.02 -19.11
N VAL A 622 23.49 -16.71 -18.40
CA VAL A 622 23.90 -16.31 -17.05
C VAL A 622 24.60 -14.95 -17.09
N SER A 623 25.49 -14.73 -18.06
CA SER A 623 26.13 -13.43 -18.28
C SER A 623 25.12 -12.32 -18.58
N LEU A 624 24.04 -12.61 -19.30
CA LEU A 624 22.99 -11.65 -19.63
C LEU A 624 22.10 -11.33 -18.43
N GLN A 625 21.75 -12.32 -17.60
CA GLN A 625 21.04 -12.08 -16.34
C GLN A 625 21.87 -11.22 -15.38
N VAL A 626 23.16 -11.51 -15.23
CA VAL A 626 24.08 -10.70 -14.43
C VAL A 626 24.19 -9.29 -14.99
N ALA A 627 24.26 -9.12 -16.33
CA ALA A 627 24.29 -7.81 -16.96
C ALA A 627 23.00 -7.00 -16.73
N ILE A 628 21.83 -7.64 -16.76
CA ILE A 628 20.55 -6.98 -16.46
C ILE A 628 20.52 -6.50 -15.00
N ILE A 629 20.93 -7.34 -14.06
CA ILE A 629 20.98 -6.98 -12.63
C ILE A 629 21.98 -5.85 -12.41
N ALA A 630 23.16 -5.93 -13.01
CA ALA A 630 24.18 -4.89 -12.95
C ALA A 630 23.68 -3.56 -13.54
N LYS A 631 22.94 -3.60 -14.65
CA LYS A 631 22.32 -2.42 -15.27
C LYS A 631 21.26 -1.80 -14.35
N MET A 632 20.42 -2.62 -13.71
CA MET A 632 19.45 -2.15 -12.70
C MET A 632 20.13 -1.42 -11.55
N ILE A 633 21.19 -2.01 -10.99
CA ILE A 633 21.98 -1.38 -9.91
C ILE A 633 22.62 -0.08 -10.39
N ALA A 634 23.22 -0.06 -11.59
CA ALA A 634 23.83 1.13 -12.15
C ALA A 634 22.83 2.27 -12.36
N VAL A 635 21.60 1.98 -12.80
CA VAL A 635 20.54 2.98 -12.95
C VAL A 635 20.13 3.56 -11.58
N VAL A 636 20.00 2.72 -10.54
CA VAL A 636 19.70 3.19 -9.18
C VAL A 636 20.82 4.09 -8.66
N VAL A 637 22.08 3.67 -8.80
CA VAL A 637 23.24 4.48 -8.39
C VAL A 637 23.30 5.80 -9.16
N ALA A 638 23.10 5.78 -10.48
CA ALA A 638 23.06 6.98 -11.30
C ALA A 638 21.92 7.93 -10.86
N SER A 639 20.74 7.40 -10.51
CA SER A 639 19.63 8.21 -10.01
C SER A 639 19.93 8.86 -8.66
N ILE A 640 20.64 8.16 -7.77
CA ILE A 640 21.10 8.71 -6.48
C ILE A 640 22.13 9.81 -6.72
N ILE A 641 23.09 9.59 -7.61
CA ILE A 641 24.09 10.61 -7.98
C ILE A 641 23.40 11.84 -8.57
N MET A 642 22.46 11.65 -9.49
CA MET A 642 21.67 12.74 -10.07
C MET A 642 20.90 13.52 -9.01
N PHE A 643 20.32 12.83 -8.02
CA PHE A 643 19.63 13.48 -6.90
C PHE A 643 20.59 14.30 -6.03
N VAL A 644 21.76 13.76 -5.68
CA VAL A 644 22.78 14.45 -4.88
C VAL A 644 23.35 15.66 -5.62
N VAL A 645 23.68 15.51 -6.91
CA VAL A 645 24.16 16.62 -7.74
C VAL A 645 23.09 17.71 -7.86
N SER A 646 21.82 17.33 -8.06
CA SER A 646 20.70 18.26 -8.09
C SER A 646 20.57 19.01 -6.77
N PHE A 647 20.65 18.31 -5.63
CA PHE A 647 20.62 18.92 -4.30
C PHE A 647 21.72 19.98 -4.10
N PHE A 648 22.95 19.68 -4.51
CA PHE A 648 24.07 20.65 -4.44
C PHE A 648 23.87 21.84 -5.39
N LEU A 649 23.39 21.61 -6.61
CA LEU A 649 23.11 22.69 -7.57
C LEU A 649 22.01 23.62 -7.07
N PHE A 650 20.94 23.08 -6.48
CA PHE A 650 19.85 23.89 -5.90
C PHE A 650 20.32 24.68 -4.68
N LYS A 651 21.15 24.10 -3.82
CA LYS A 651 21.79 24.81 -2.70
C LYS A 651 22.71 25.94 -3.17
N SER A 652 23.42 25.76 -4.29
CA SER A 652 24.22 26.84 -4.89
C SER A 652 23.34 27.96 -5.47
N ARG A 653 22.14 27.65 -5.98
CA ARG A 653 21.21 28.63 -6.54
C ARG A 653 20.48 29.45 -5.47
N SER A 654 20.14 28.85 -4.33
CA SER A 654 19.54 29.60 -3.21
C SER A 654 20.47 30.71 -2.69
N ASN A 655 21.78 30.43 -2.64
CA ASN A 655 22.78 31.43 -2.24
C ASN A 655 22.85 32.60 -3.24
N MET A 656 22.72 32.32 -4.55
CA MET A 656 22.69 33.35 -5.59
C MET A 656 21.43 34.22 -5.50
N CYS A 657 20.25 33.65 -5.22
CA CYS A 657 19.04 34.43 -5.00
C CYS A 657 19.17 35.36 -3.78
N GLY A 658 19.81 34.89 -2.70
CA GLY A 658 20.12 35.73 -1.53
C GLY A 658 21.04 36.90 -1.89
N LEU A 659 22.05 36.67 -2.72
CA LEU A 659 22.98 37.72 -3.18
C LEU A 659 22.25 38.76 -4.05
N ILE A 660 21.37 38.32 -4.95
CA ILE A 660 20.53 39.22 -5.78
C ILE A 660 19.58 40.04 -4.91
N SER A 661 18.95 39.44 -3.90
CA SER A 661 18.07 40.14 -2.96
C SER A 661 18.83 41.22 -2.18
N ASN A 662 20.01 40.89 -1.65
CA ASN A 662 20.85 41.85 -0.91
C ASN A 662 21.36 42.97 -1.82
N MET A 663 21.65 42.66 -3.09
CA MET A 663 22.04 43.64 -4.10
C MET A 663 20.87 44.57 -4.44
N ALA A 664 19.66 44.04 -4.64
CA ALA A 664 18.46 44.83 -4.87
C ALA A 664 18.14 45.77 -3.70
N GLN A 665 18.24 45.27 -2.46
CA GLN A 665 18.06 46.09 -1.26
C GLN A 665 19.10 47.20 -1.16
N SER A 666 20.36 46.91 -1.51
CA SER A 666 21.43 47.92 -1.56
C SER A 666 21.18 48.98 -2.64
N PHE A 667 20.61 48.58 -3.79
CA PHE A 667 20.19 49.50 -4.85
C PHE A 667 19.05 50.43 -4.42
N GLU A 668 18.05 49.88 -3.74
CA GLU A 668 16.93 50.66 -3.22
C GLU A 668 17.40 51.69 -2.19
N SER A 669 18.24 51.28 -1.23
CA SER A 669 18.84 52.20 -0.26
C SER A 669 19.70 53.28 -0.91
N TYR A 670 20.44 52.95 -1.98
CA TYR A 670 21.23 53.93 -2.73
C TYR A 670 20.33 54.95 -3.45
N CYS A 671 19.27 54.53 -4.13
CA CYS A 671 18.35 55.42 -4.84
C CYS A 671 17.62 56.36 -3.87
N VAL A 672 17.14 55.84 -2.73
CA VAL A 672 16.49 56.65 -1.70
C VAL A 672 17.49 57.63 -1.06
N GLY A 673 18.71 57.18 -0.77
CA GLY A 673 19.79 58.03 -0.29
C GLY A 673 20.11 59.17 -1.27
N PHE A 674 20.24 58.87 -2.56
CA PHE A 674 20.51 59.87 -3.60
C PHE A 674 19.37 60.89 -3.75
N LEU A 675 18.11 60.43 -3.70
CA LEU A 675 16.94 61.31 -3.72
C LEU A 675 16.91 62.24 -2.50
N SER A 676 17.22 61.74 -1.30
CA SER A 676 17.27 62.56 -0.09
C SER A 676 18.36 63.64 -0.14
N VAL A 677 19.55 63.30 -0.63
CA VAL A 677 20.65 64.27 -0.84
C VAL A 677 20.28 65.29 -1.92
N SER A 678 19.66 64.85 -3.02
CA SER A 678 19.21 65.73 -4.10
C SER A 678 18.12 66.71 -3.62
N LYS A 679 17.20 66.24 -2.77
CA LYS A 679 16.18 67.08 -2.11
C LYS A 679 16.83 68.13 -1.20
N LEU A 680 17.85 67.75 -0.43
CA LEU A 680 18.60 68.69 0.41
C LEU A 680 19.36 69.73 -0.43
N TRP A 681 19.96 69.30 -1.54
CA TRP A 681 20.67 70.20 -2.43
C TRP A 681 19.71 71.19 -3.10
N ALA A 682 18.56 70.73 -3.59
CA ALA A 682 17.51 71.59 -4.14
C ALA A 682 16.95 72.59 -3.11
N LEU A 683 16.82 72.19 -1.84
CA LEU A 683 16.46 73.08 -0.74
C LEU A 683 17.56 74.12 -0.47
N SER A 684 18.84 73.72 -0.48
CA SER A 684 19.97 74.62 -0.21
C SER A 684 20.16 75.71 -1.27
N ILE A 685 19.81 75.43 -2.53
CA ILE A 685 19.88 76.39 -3.65
C ILE A 685 18.59 77.25 -3.71
N GLY A 686 17.57 76.95 -2.91
CA GLY A 686 16.29 77.67 -2.92
C GLY A 686 15.43 77.40 -4.16
N ILE A 687 15.73 76.34 -4.92
CA ILE A 687 14.97 75.90 -6.11
C ILE A 687 13.77 75.05 -5.71
N ALA A 688 13.78 74.46 -4.51
CA ALA A 688 12.66 73.69 -4.00
C ALA A 688 11.42 74.59 -3.84
N PRO A 689 10.25 74.19 -4.41
CA PRO A 689 9.02 74.97 -4.28
C PRO A 689 8.64 75.11 -2.82
N SER A 690 8.09 76.27 -2.43
CA SER A 690 7.70 76.51 -1.04
C SER A 690 6.69 75.43 -0.59
N PRO A 691 6.76 74.98 0.67
CA PRO A 691 5.92 73.88 1.16
C PRO A 691 4.41 74.13 0.98
N GLU A 692 4.01 75.39 0.85
CA GLU A 692 2.63 75.81 0.57
C GLU A 692 2.19 75.47 -0.86
N VAL A 693 3.09 75.59 -1.85
CA VAL A 693 2.82 75.25 -3.27
C VAL A 693 2.69 73.74 -3.45
N ILE A 694 3.52 72.95 -2.75
CA ILE A 694 3.48 71.48 -2.78
C ILE A 694 2.18 70.97 -2.14
N LYS A 695 1.78 71.54 -1.00
CA LYS A 695 0.52 71.20 -0.33
C LYS A 695 -0.70 71.53 -1.21
N ALA A 696 -0.65 72.63 -1.95
CA ALA A 696 -1.72 73.04 -2.86
C ALA A 696 -1.84 72.14 -4.10
N THR A 697 -0.75 71.51 -4.56
CA THR A 697 -0.76 70.65 -5.75
C THR A 697 -0.96 69.17 -5.45
N VAL A 698 -0.45 68.67 -4.32
CA VAL A 698 -0.43 67.23 -4.00
C VAL A 698 -1.38 66.87 -2.85
N GLY A 699 -1.85 67.85 -2.06
CA GLY A 699 -2.83 67.64 -0.99
C GLY A 699 -2.28 66.96 0.27
N VAL A 700 -0.97 66.70 0.35
CA VAL A 700 -0.31 66.05 1.49
C VAL A 700 0.51 67.09 2.27
N ASP A 701 0.37 67.10 3.60
CA ASP A 701 1.04 68.06 4.49
C ASP A 701 2.54 67.72 4.63
N PRO A 702 3.49 68.59 4.21
CA PRO A 702 4.92 68.27 4.19
C PRO A 702 5.63 68.37 5.54
N ARG A 703 4.91 68.69 6.64
CA ARG A 703 5.51 68.96 7.95
C ARG A 703 5.90 67.71 8.76
N THR A 704 5.55 66.50 8.31
CA THR A 704 5.92 65.24 8.97
C THR A 704 7.28 64.67 8.53
N GLU A 705 7.97 65.25 7.54
CA GLU A 705 9.21 64.69 6.97
C GLU A 705 10.51 65.42 7.35
N THR A 706 10.55 66.19 8.44
CA THR A 706 11.84 66.73 8.94
C THR A 706 12.72 65.67 9.60
N SER A 707 12.26 64.42 9.74
CA SER A 707 13.11 63.27 10.08
C SER A 707 14.02 62.80 8.93
N SER A 708 13.79 63.27 7.70
CA SER A 708 14.44 62.78 6.48
C SER A 708 15.96 62.97 6.42
N ILE A 709 16.54 63.88 7.22
CA ILE A 709 18.00 64.02 7.33
C ILE A 709 18.60 62.87 8.17
N GLY A 710 17.96 62.55 9.30
CA GLY A 710 18.36 61.42 10.14
C GLY A 710 18.15 60.10 9.43
N ASP A 711 17.05 59.98 8.69
CA ASP A 711 16.71 58.77 7.92
C ASP A 711 17.66 58.58 6.73
N GLY A 712 18.08 59.65 6.04
CA GLY A 712 19.08 59.57 4.98
C GLY A 712 20.47 59.14 5.48
N ILE A 713 20.93 59.69 6.59
CA ILE A 713 22.21 59.30 7.21
C ILE A 713 22.13 57.86 7.76
N LYS A 714 21.00 57.49 8.37
CA LYS A 714 20.74 56.13 8.85
C LYS A 714 20.73 55.12 7.71
N MET A 715 20.10 55.44 6.58
CA MET A 715 20.10 54.59 5.39
C MET A 715 21.48 54.47 4.73
N ILE A 716 22.29 55.54 4.71
CA ILE A 716 23.69 55.45 4.25
C ILE A 716 24.51 54.54 5.19
N ASN A 717 24.24 54.57 6.50
CA ASN A 717 24.89 53.70 7.47
C ASN A 717 24.42 52.23 7.34
N GLU A 718 23.12 52.01 7.10
CA GLU A 718 22.55 50.68 6.80
C GLU A 718 23.08 50.12 5.47
N MET A 719 23.28 50.96 4.45
CA MET A 719 23.98 50.60 3.21
C MET A 719 25.43 50.19 3.49
N GLY A 720 26.14 50.92 4.35
CA GLY A 720 27.49 50.56 4.80
C GLY A 720 27.54 49.20 5.52
N GLN A 721 26.55 48.91 6.36
CA GLN A 721 26.44 47.61 7.04
C GLN A 721 26.05 46.46 6.09
N SER A 722 25.14 46.70 5.14
CA SER A 722 24.79 45.74 4.09
C SER A 722 26.00 45.40 3.21
N LEU A 723 26.78 46.41 2.81
CA LEU A 723 28.02 46.24 2.07
C LEU A 723 29.10 45.51 2.89
N ALA A 724 29.23 45.81 4.19
CA ALA A 724 30.14 45.10 5.08
C ALA A 724 29.76 43.62 5.29
N ASN A 725 28.46 43.32 5.30
CA ASN A 725 27.94 41.95 5.37
C ASN A 725 28.15 41.21 4.04
N LEU A 726 28.01 41.88 2.89
CA LEU A 726 28.39 41.37 1.57
C LEU A 726 29.89 41.05 1.49
N ALA A 727 30.74 41.95 2.01
CA ALA A 727 32.18 41.74 2.07
C ALA A 727 32.58 40.54 2.94
N LYS A 728 31.92 40.33 4.09
CA LYS A 728 32.16 39.18 4.98
C LYS A 728 31.85 37.83 4.34
N ASN A 729 30.92 37.78 3.38
CA ASN A 729 30.43 36.52 2.81
C ASN A 729 31.21 36.06 1.57
N ASP A 730 32.03 36.90 0.94
CA ASP A 730 32.85 36.52 -0.22
C ASP A 730 34.27 37.13 -0.16
N PHE A 731 35.26 36.31 0.19
CA PHE A 731 36.67 36.72 0.37
C PHE A 731 37.27 37.33 -0.91
N LYS A 732 36.81 36.89 -2.10
CA LYS A 732 37.24 37.42 -3.41
C LYS A 732 36.75 38.86 -3.66
N LEU A 733 35.64 39.29 -3.04
CA LEU A 733 35.12 40.67 -3.19
C LEU A 733 35.94 41.67 -2.36
N ILE A 734 36.48 41.24 -1.21
CA ILE A 734 37.36 42.05 -0.36
C ILE A 734 38.66 42.37 -1.10
N GLU A 735 39.23 41.41 -1.82
CA GLU A 735 40.49 41.61 -2.55
C GLU A 735 40.29 42.56 -3.74
N LEU A 736 39.19 42.38 -4.50
CA LEU A 736 38.77 43.25 -5.59
C LEU A 736 38.48 44.70 -5.15
N SER A 737 37.85 44.88 -3.98
CA SER A 737 37.58 46.22 -3.44
C SER A 737 38.84 46.91 -2.91
N LYS A 738 39.80 46.15 -2.35
CA LYS A 738 41.10 46.68 -1.91
C LYS A 738 41.93 47.21 -3.08
N ASP A 739 42.01 46.44 -4.16
CA ASP A 739 42.76 46.83 -5.36
C ASP A 739 42.12 48.02 -6.10
N PHE A 740 40.78 48.11 -6.11
CA PHE A 740 40.09 49.26 -6.68
C PHE A 740 40.35 50.56 -5.90
N ILE A 741 40.30 50.51 -4.56
CA ILE A 741 40.58 51.67 -3.70
C ILE A 741 42.03 52.15 -3.88
N LEU A 742 42.96 51.24 -4.13
CA LEU A 742 44.39 51.58 -4.26
C LEU A 742 44.82 51.99 -5.68
N SER A 743 44.19 51.46 -6.74
CA SER A 743 44.72 51.60 -8.11
C SER A 743 43.76 52.23 -9.13
N GLY A 744 42.46 52.35 -8.84
CA GLY A 744 41.46 52.90 -9.76
C GLY A 744 41.16 52.07 -11.02
N ALA A 745 41.84 50.95 -11.23
CA ALA A 745 41.65 50.04 -12.36
C ALA A 745 41.43 48.59 -11.89
N ILE A 746 40.39 47.94 -12.41
CA ILE A 746 40.10 46.53 -12.11
C ILE A 746 40.73 45.68 -13.21
N THR A 747 41.69 44.82 -12.84
CA THR A 747 42.18 43.75 -13.72
C THR A 747 41.52 42.44 -13.30
N TYR A 748 40.81 41.79 -14.22
CA TYR A 748 40.20 40.50 -13.95
C TYR A 748 41.24 39.40 -14.19
N CYS A 749 41.45 38.51 -13.24
CA CYS A 749 42.32 37.34 -13.41
C CYS A 749 41.48 36.07 -13.48
N ASN A 750 41.84 35.14 -14.36
CA ASN A 750 41.33 33.77 -14.30
C ASN A 750 41.89 33.05 -13.05
N ASP A 751 41.31 31.90 -12.68
CA ASP A 751 41.72 31.12 -11.49
C ASP A 751 43.20 30.64 -11.53
N ASN A 752 43.85 30.76 -12.69
CA ASN A 752 45.27 30.51 -12.93
C ASN A 752 46.15 31.79 -12.92
N GLY A 753 45.61 32.95 -12.51
CA GLY A 753 46.35 34.19 -12.28
C GLY A 753 46.65 35.03 -13.54
N SER A 754 46.16 34.63 -14.71
CA SER A 754 46.34 35.39 -15.95
C SER A 754 45.29 36.48 -16.12
N ALA A 755 45.70 37.69 -16.48
CA ALA A 755 44.80 38.81 -16.75
C ALA A 755 43.90 38.55 -17.98
N VAL A 756 42.61 38.84 -17.85
CA VAL A 756 41.58 38.67 -18.89
C VAL A 756 41.38 39.99 -19.63
N ASN A 757 41.50 39.95 -20.96
CA ASN A 757 41.25 41.10 -21.83
C ASN A 757 39.75 41.44 -21.88
N GLN A 758 39.42 42.73 -21.81
CA GLN A 758 38.08 43.30 -21.63
C GLN A 758 37.02 42.91 -22.69
N GLY A 759 37.41 42.28 -23.81
CA GLY A 759 36.49 41.91 -24.88
C GLY A 759 35.64 40.66 -24.62
N ASN A 760 36.01 39.80 -23.65
CA ASN A 760 35.36 38.51 -23.40
C ASN A 760 35.03 38.31 -21.91
N LEU A 761 34.25 39.21 -21.32
CA LEU A 761 33.70 38.98 -19.98
C LEU A 761 32.45 38.09 -20.07
N PRO A 762 32.39 36.94 -19.38
CA PRO A 762 31.14 36.21 -19.21
C PRO A 762 30.17 37.04 -18.36
N GLU A 763 28.85 36.80 -18.47
CA GLU A 763 27.73 37.51 -17.80
C GLU A 763 27.89 37.77 -16.28
N ARG A 764 28.89 37.17 -15.61
CA ARG A 764 29.31 37.55 -14.25
C ARG A 764 30.04 38.89 -14.15
N GLY A 765 30.49 39.46 -15.26
CA GLY A 765 31.14 40.78 -15.33
C GLY A 765 30.20 41.95 -15.03
N ASP A 766 28.91 41.77 -15.23
CA ASP A 766 27.91 42.84 -15.06
C ASP A 766 27.74 43.25 -13.59
N ILE A 767 27.86 42.30 -12.65
CA ILE A 767 27.82 42.61 -11.21
C ILE A 767 29.02 43.48 -10.81
N GLY A 768 30.20 43.18 -11.36
CA GLY A 768 31.41 43.98 -11.12
C GLY A 768 31.34 45.37 -11.75
N TYR A 769 30.75 45.50 -12.95
CA TYR A 769 30.52 46.78 -13.61
C TYR A 769 29.56 47.67 -12.81
N VAL A 770 28.47 47.08 -12.32
CA VAL A 770 27.46 47.75 -11.50
C VAL A 770 28.04 48.18 -10.15
N TYR A 771 28.83 47.33 -9.50
CA TYR A 771 29.55 47.67 -8.27
C TYR A 771 30.59 48.79 -8.47
N ARG A 772 31.32 48.77 -9.59
CA ARG A 772 32.26 49.83 -9.99
C ARG A 772 31.57 51.16 -10.17
N GLN A 773 30.36 51.19 -10.74
CA GLN A 773 29.61 52.43 -10.89
C GLN A 773 29.05 52.96 -9.57
N MET A 774 28.56 52.09 -8.69
CA MET A 774 28.16 52.48 -7.33
C MET A 774 29.32 53.09 -6.52
N LEU A 775 30.53 52.55 -6.64
CA LEU A 775 31.70 53.09 -5.95
C LEU A 775 32.16 54.43 -6.53
N ARG A 776 32.08 54.63 -7.86
CA ARG A 776 32.38 55.93 -8.49
C ARG A 776 31.38 57.01 -8.10
N THR A 777 30.10 56.68 -8.00
CA THR A 777 29.09 57.67 -7.61
C THR A 777 29.17 58.02 -6.13
N THR A 778 29.47 57.06 -5.25
CA THR A 778 29.69 57.33 -3.82
C THR A 778 30.93 58.20 -3.56
N SER A 779 32.04 58.00 -4.29
CA SER A 779 33.19 58.90 -4.20
C SER A 779 32.87 60.32 -4.67
N PHE A 780 32.09 60.45 -5.75
CA PHE A 780 31.63 61.73 -6.27
C PHE A 780 30.69 62.46 -5.31
N ILE A 781 29.75 61.74 -4.67
CA ILE A 781 28.89 62.29 -3.61
C ILE A 781 29.70 62.71 -2.38
N GLY A 782 30.75 61.97 -2.03
CA GLY A 782 31.67 62.32 -0.95
C GLY A 782 32.42 63.64 -1.21
N GLU A 783 32.83 63.91 -2.45
CA GLU A 783 33.43 65.18 -2.84
C GLU A 783 32.40 66.32 -2.87
N ILE A 784 31.18 66.06 -3.36
CA ILE A 784 30.08 67.04 -3.30
C ILE A 784 29.76 67.40 -1.84
N MET A 785 29.68 66.43 -0.94
CA MET A 785 29.45 66.69 0.49
C MET A 785 30.59 67.47 1.14
N LYS A 786 31.84 67.30 0.71
CA LYS A 786 32.96 68.14 1.15
C LYS A 786 32.82 69.58 0.66
N CYS A 787 32.39 69.79 -0.59
CA CYS A 787 32.07 71.12 -1.11
C CYS A 787 30.88 71.78 -0.39
N VAL A 788 29.82 71.01 -0.09
CA VAL A 788 28.65 71.50 0.65
C VAL A 788 28.97 71.82 2.11
N LYS A 789 29.97 71.17 2.72
CA LYS A 789 30.48 71.53 4.06
C LYS A 789 31.36 72.79 4.07
N GLN A 790 31.87 73.21 2.91
CA GLN A 790 32.69 74.41 2.77
C GLN A 790 31.87 75.65 2.42
N PHE A 791 30.64 75.47 1.92
CA PHE A 791 29.58 76.47 1.91
C PHE A 791 28.83 76.46 3.25
#